data_AF-A0A7X0H541-F1
#
_entry.id   AF-A0A7X0H541-F1
#
_cell.length_a   1.000
_cell.length_b   1.000
_cell.length_c   1.000
_cell.angle_alpha   90.00
_cell.angle_beta   90.00
_cell.angle_gamma   90.00
#
_symmetry.space_group_name_H-M   'P 1'
#
loop_
_entity.id
_entity.type
_entity.pdbx_description
1 polymer ?
#
loop_
_entity_poly.entity_id
_entity_poly.type
_entity_poly.pdbx_seq_one_letter_code
_entity_poly.pdbx_strand_id
1 'polypeptide(L)'
;MTTRQYFHPRSTRPRLGIRREPRGAIMVVALLSLILLAAMVFYIFNVGNHVSKRVETQNAADNAAISGGRWMARSFNTVAMNNVEMSRLIALSGVLDAVPLAVAHTLEDQNAILTAIDRQNRIGYADDYWVDQVVRDIVQPNLVTQINYLEPLDELFNGGDYDIARTTFYKSSSGQRGEIWQAIEALADVNRATMDNLAVLTQQSGFRGAQIAQREGGKDAGGLLLPWVPEVPWTEGAFDDFESAVQEGQLPDGQNDPLYNRGPFDVLFGQRRPGRVSNAIYSQLPRDARHGANALGWISPPSTRQFERADIETYYTTGTYQQQLALLTSLGGPSGRNFSEAPTPPTITSDATPLSPSQWSERVSFAANQKINRAFPGTASNNQLVYDPEWITDRNAAEAIFESDPDSIVYGLYLALEFERTKTSTGFTFSEPILTRWGLARRSGSRALSPPTQGTSSLLEIEDQVWREELPQSDDPELGEGDTQFLNYLVWLGINVGEEVEIRNPYNFDAEERGGMPGPLNFTVDEFSPESSDSYDALKIFGIAHQPKAARFWPEKFDGERPDSKMVALAQAQVFNNHSWDLWTAMWHAQLTPIDDIDGWMEALEEPQALEQMPWIEETDLNAITAYLQATKPLMDLMLEDE
;
A
#
# COMPACT_ATOMS: atom_id res chain seq x y z
N MET A 1 -136.68 13.51 2.91
CA MET A 1 -137.19 14.01 1.61
C MET A 1 -135.99 14.25 0.71
N THR A 2 -135.49 13.25 -0.01
CA THR A 2 -135.85 12.87 -1.41
C THR A 2 -135.95 14.03 -2.41
N THR A 3 -135.39 13.74 -3.60
CA THR A 3 -135.60 14.30 -4.95
C THR A 3 -134.40 15.13 -5.47
N ARG A 4 -133.41 14.52 -6.15
CA ARG A 4 -133.33 14.18 -7.60
C ARG A 4 -133.61 15.38 -8.52
N GLN A 5 -132.57 15.80 -9.28
CA GLN A 5 -132.46 15.67 -10.75
C GLN A 5 -132.69 17.03 -11.46
N TYR A 6 -132.03 17.48 -12.55
CA TYR A 6 -131.30 16.87 -13.67
C TYR A 6 -130.39 17.92 -14.39
N PHE A 7 -129.35 17.43 -15.10
CA PHE A 7 -128.81 17.82 -16.45
C PHE A 7 -128.32 19.26 -16.72
N HIS A 8 -127.35 19.60 -17.60
CA HIS A 8 -126.25 19.00 -18.39
C HIS A 8 -125.43 20.22 -18.97
N PRO A 9 -124.55 20.13 -19.98
CA PRO A 9 -123.13 19.77 -20.01
C PRO A 9 -122.22 20.93 -20.52
N ARG A 10 -120.88 20.79 -20.41
CA ARG A 10 -119.90 21.21 -21.45
C ARG A 10 -118.49 20.82 -21.02
N SER A 11 -118.02 19.73 -21.59
CA SER A 11 -116.63 19.29 -21.53
C SER A 11 -115.77 20.19 -22.43
N THR A 12 -115.06 21.14 -21.85
CA THR A 12 -113.86 21.74 -22.45
C THR A 12 -112.66 20.94 -21.98
N ARG A 13 -112.08 20.13 -22.87
CA ARG A 13 -110.87 19.36 -22.61
C ARG A 13 -109.71 20.33 -22.33
N PRO A 14 -109.04 20.29 -21.16
CA PRO A 14 -107.70 20.83 -21.05
C PRO A 14 -106.78 19.89 -21.82
N ARG A 15 -106.12 20.39 -22.86
CA ARG A 15 -104.95 19.72 -23.44
C ARG A 15 -103.89 19.69 -22.35
N LEU A 16 -103.75 18.55 -21.66
CA LEU A 16 -102.56 18.18 -20.91
C LEU A 16 -101.41 18.08 -21.92
N GLY A 17 -100.79 19.22 -22.19
CA GLY A 17 -99.47 19.27 -22.79
C GLY A 17 -98.52 18.65 -21.79
N ILE A 18 -98.33 17.33 -21.89
CA ILE A 18 -97.21 16.63 -21.27
C ILE A 18 -95.96 17.25 -21.90
N ARG A 19 -95.41 18.28 -21.25
CA ARG A 19 -94.02 18.67 -21.44
C ARG A 19 -93.22 17.40 -21.15
N ARG A 20 -92.73 16.73 -22.19
CA ARG A 20 -91.65 15.76 -22.06
C ARG A 20 -90.46 16.55 -21.51
N GLU A 21 -90.30 16.57 -20.20
CA GLU A 21 -89.10 17.12 -19.61
C GLU A 21 -87.94 16.23 -20.06
N PRO A 22 -86.87 16.80 -20.67
CA PRO A 22 -85.72 16.04 -21.11
C PRO A 22 -84.88 15.60 -19.89
N ARG A 23 -85.41 14.71 -19.04
CA ARG A 23 -84.76 14.23 -17.82
C ARG A 23 -83.84 13.02 -18.04
N GLY A 24 -83.85 12.41 -19.24
CA GLY A 24 -82.96 11.29 -19.58
C GLY A 24 -81.59 11.72 -20.14
N ALA A 25 -81.52 12.87 -20.82
CA ALA A 25 -80.30 13.30 -21.51
C ALA A 25 -79.16 13.63 -20.52
N ILE A 26 -79.50 14.24 -19.37
CA ILE A 26 -78.51 14.61 -18.34
C ILE A 26 -77.86 13.36 -17.73
N MET A 27 -78.62 12.28 -17.51
CA MET A 27 -78.08 11.03 -16.97
C MET A 27 -77.11 10.36 -17.94
N VAL A 28 -77.41 10.35 -19.24
CA VAL A 28 -76.51 9.79 -20.26
C VAL A 28 -75.20 10.58 -20.35
N VAL A 29 -75.29 11.91 -20.36
CA VAL A 29 -74.09 12.78 -20.39
C VAL A 29 -73.27 12.61 -19.11
N ALA A 30 -73.90 12.51 -17.94
CA ALA A 30 -73.20 12.28 -16.68
C ALA A 30 -72.50 10.93 -16.64
N LEU A 31 -73.16 9.85 -17.09
CA LEU A 31 -72.57 8.51 -17.15
C LEU A 31 -71.39 8.45 -18.14
N LEU A 32 -71.55 9.05 -19.32
CA LEU A 32 -70.47 9.15 -20.30
C LEU A 32 -69.27 9.94 -19.74
N SER A 33 -69.54 11.06 -19.06
CA SER A 33 -68.50 11.87 -18.42
C SER A 33 -67.75 11.09 -17.33
N LEU A 34 -68.46 10.29 -16.54
CA LEU A 34 -67.87 9.45 -15.50
C LEU A 34 -67.02 8.31 -16.09
N ILE A 35 -67.46 7.70 -17.20
CA ILE A 35 -66.67 6.70 -17.94
C ILE A 35 -65.40 7.33 -18.52
N LEU A 36 -65.49 8.51 -19.13
CA LEU A 36 -64.33 9.22 -19.67
C LEU A 36 -63.35 9.62 -18.58
N LEU A 37 -63.86 10.10 -17.43
CA LEU A 37 -63.03 10.42 -16.27
C LEU A 37 -62.31 9.17 -15.76
N ALA A 38 -63.01 8.04 -15.61
CA ALA A 38 -62.41 6.78 -15.19
C ALA A 38 -61.35 6.29 -16.19
N ALA A 39 -61.64 6.34 -17.50
CA ALA A 39 -60.69 5.99 -18.55
C ALA A 39 -59.42 6.87 -18.52
N MET A 40 -59.58 8.18 -18.29
CA MET A 40 -58.45 9.10 -18.14
C MET A 40 -57.62 8.79 -16.90
N VAL A 41 -58.25 8.46 -15.77
CA VAL A 41 -57.54 8.07 -14.55
C VAL A 41 -56.74 6.78 -14.75
N PHE A 42 -57.33 5.75 -15.37
CA PHE A 42 -56.60 4.52 -15.71
C PHE A 42 -55.45 4.77 -16.68
N TYR A 43 -55.65 5.65 -17.66
CA TYR A 43 -54.59 6.06 -18.57
C TYR A 43 -53.42 6.71 -17.82
N ILE A 44 -53.69 7.65 -16.91
CA ILE A 44 -52.66 8.31 -16.08
C ILE A 44 -51.92 7.28 -15.22
N PHE A 45 -52.62 6.34 -14.58
CA PHE A 45 -51.97 5.29 -13.79
C PHE A 45 -51.07 4.38 -14.64
N ASN A 46 -51.50 4.03 -15.85
CA ASN A 46 -50.69 3.23 -16.76
C ASN A 46 -49.45 3.98 -17.25
N VAL A 47 -49.58 5.26 -17.60
CA VAL A 47 -48.44 6.11 -17.98
C VAL A 47 -47.48 6.27 -16.80
N GLY A 48 -47.99 6.53 -15.59
CA GLY A 48 -47.20 6.62 -14.38
C GLY A 48 -46.43 5.33 -14.08
N ASN A 49 -47.09 4.17 -14.16
CA ASN A 49 -46.44 2.87 -14.00
C ASN A 49 -45.37 2.64 -15.08
N HIS A 50 -45.62 3.03 -16.32
CA HIS A 50 -44.64 2.87 -17.40
C HIS A 50 -43.41 3.76 -17.20
N VAL A 51 -43.59 5.00 -16.71
CA VAL A 51 -42.48 5.89 -16.37
C VAL A 51 -41.71 5.35 -15.15
N SER A 52 -42.40 4.90 -14.11
CA SER A 52 -41.77 4.29 -12.92
C SER A 52 -40.92 3.09 -13.32
N LYS A 53 -41.49 2.17 -14.10
CA LYS A 53 -40.75 1.02 -14.66
C LYS A 53 -39.54 1.49 -15.43
N ARG A 54 -39.65 2.49 -16.31
CA ARG A 54 -38.48 2.98 -17.07
C ARG A 54 -37.35 3.47 -16.17
N VAL A 55 -37.67 4.22 -15.12
CA VAL A 55 -36.69 4.70 -14.14
C VAL A 55 -36.09 3.52 -13.36
N GLU A 56 -36.90 2.55 -12.95
CA GLU A 56 -36.44 1.35 -12.25
C GLU A 56 -35.53 0.48 -13.14
N THR A 57 -35.85 0.30 -14.42
CA THR A 57 -34.99 -0.44 -15.36
C THR A 57 -33.66 0.28 -15.55
N GLN A 58 -33.68 1.61 -15.71
CA GLN A 58 -32.45 2.37 -15.87
C GLN A 58 -31.57 2.28 -14.62
N ASN A 59 -32.16 2.50 -13.44
CA ASN A 59 -31.45 2.35 -12.17
C ASN A 59 -30.89 0.92 -12.01
N ALA A 60 -31.57 -0.09 -12.53
CA ALA A 60 -31.09 -1.46 -12.52
C ALA A 60 -29.89 -1.69 -13.44
N ALA A 61 -29.90 -1.12 -14.64
CA ALA A 61 -28.77 -1.17 -15.57
C ALA A 61 -27.55 -0.44 -14.98
N ASP A 62 -27.76 0.78 -14.46
CA ASP A 62 -26.71 1.58 -13.82
C ASP A 62 -26.10 0.82 -12.62
N ASN A 63 -26.95 0.24 -11.77
CA ASN A 63 -26.50 -0.56 -10.63
C ASN A 63 -25.77 -1.84 -11.07
N ALA A 64 -26.19 -2.47 -12.17
CA ALA A 64 -25.49 -3.63 -12.71
C ALA A 64 -24.06 -3.25 -13.13
N ALA A 65 -23.94 -2.26 -14.01
CA ALA A 65 -22.67 -1.79 -14.55
C ALA A 65 -21.71 -1.35 -13.42
N ILE A 66 -22.15 -0.45 -12.53
CA ILE A 66 -21.28 0.05 -11.45
C ILE A 66 -20.95 -1.02 -10.41
N SER A 67 -21.86 -1.95 -10.11
CA SER A 67 -21.60 -3.01 -9.12
C SER A 67 -20.58 -4.02 -9.65
N GLY A 68 -20.64 -4.37 -10.94
CA GLY A 68 -19.60 -5.18 -11.57
C GLY A 68 -18.26 -4.45 -11.62
N GLY A 69 -18.23 -3.22 -12.14
CA GLY A 69 -16.99 -2.44 -12.21
C GLY A 69 -16.31 -2.24 -10.86
N ARG A 70 -17.09 -1.96 -9.81
CA ARG A 70 -16.54 -1.86 -8.45
C ARG A 70 -15.98 -3.19 -7.94
N TRP A 71 -16.57 -4.31 -8.32
CA TRP A 71 -16.06 -5.61 -7.89
C TRP A 71 -14.74 -5.94 -8.59
N MET A 72 -14.66 -5.69 -9.90
CA MET A 72 -13.43 -5.82 -10.68
C MET A 72 -12.31 -4.93 -10.14
N ALA A 73 -12.59 -3.65 -9.90
CA ALA A 73 -11.64 -2.71 -9.31
C ALA A 73 -11.12 -3.17 -7.93
N ARG A 74 -12.00 -3.74 -7.09
CA ARG A 74 -11.60 -4.31 -5.79
C ARG A 74 -10.68 -5.51 -5.96
N SER A 75 -10.98 -6.41 -6.90
CA SER A 75 -10.13 -7.55 -7.20
C SER A 75 -8.72 -7.12 -7.61
N PHE A 76 -8.60 -6.13 -8.51
CA PHE A 76 -7.30 -5.56 -8.89
C PHE A 76 -6.57 -4.93 -7.70
N ASN A 77 -7.28 -4.19 -6.85
CA ASN A 77 -6.69 -3.63 -5.64
C ASN A 77 -6.20 -4.72 -4.67
N THR A 78 -6.94 -5.83 -4.52
CA THR A 78 -6.51 -6.97 -3.70
C THR A 78 -5.25 -7.61 -4.27
N VAL A 79 -5.19 -7.85 -5.58
CA VAL A 79 -3.99 -8.39 -6.24
C VAL A 79 -2.79 -7.46 -6.05
N ALA A 80 -3.00 -6.16 -6.23
CA ALA A 80 -1.98 -5.13 -6.01
C ALA A 80 -1.45 -5.10 -4.58
N MET A 81 -2.33 -5.14 -3.59
CA MET A 81 -1.94 -5.21 -2.18
C MET A 81 -1.13 -6.48 -1.88
N ASN A 82 -1.53 -7.62 -2.44
CA ASN A 82 -0.84 -8.89 -2.24
C ASN A 82 0.54 -8.90 -2.92
N ASN A 83 0.69 -8.31 -4.11
CA ASN A 83 2.00 -8.14 -4.75
C ASN A 83 2.96 -7.31 -3.87
N VAL A 84 2.47 -6.19 -3.32
CA VAL A 84 3.24 -5.36 -2.38
C VAL A 84 3.55 -6.11 -1.08
N GLU A 85 2.63 -6.92 -0.56
CA GLU A 85 2.87 -7.68 0.66
C GLU A 85 3.87 -8.83 0.45
N MET A 86 3.80 -9.52 -0.70
CA MET A 86 4.80 -10.52 -1.08
C MET A 86 6.20 -9.90 -1.15
N SER A 87 6.37 -8.71 -1.74
CA SER A 87 7.68 -8.04 -1.79
C SER A 87 8.19 -7.68 -0.38
N ARG A 88 7.31 -7.23 0.52
CA ARG A 88 7.67 -6.95 1.92
C ARG A 88 8.07 -8.20 2.68
N LEU A 89 7.37 -9.31 2.48
CA LEU A 89 7.68 -10.60 3.09
C LEU A 89 9.03 -11.14 2.60
N ILE A 90 9.32 -10.99 1.29
CA ILE A 90 10.63 -11.30 0.71
C ILE A 90 11.73 -10.45 1.36
N ALA A 91 11.52 -9.13 1.53
CA ALA A 91 12.49 -8.28 2.19
C ALA A 91 12.67 -8.64 3.69
N LEU A 92 11.55 -8.93 4.37
CA LEU A 92 11.54 -9.28 5.78
C LEU A 92 12.29 -10.58 6.07
N SER A 93 12.22 -11.58 5.17
CA SER A 93 12.97 -12.82 5.34
C SER A 93 14.48 -12.55 5.38
N GLY A 94 14.99 -11.70 4.49
CA GLY A 94 16.37 -11.19 4.48
C GLY A 94 16.77 -10.55 5.81
N VAL A 95 15.93 -9.65 6.32
CA VAL A 95 16.18 -8.94 7.58
C VAL A 95 16.20 -9.90 8.76
N LEU A 96 15.19 -10.76 8.90
CA LEU A 96 15.08 -11.71 10.00
C LEU A 96 16.25 -12.71 10.01
N ASP A 97 16.69 -13.16 8.84
CA ASP A 97 17.82 -14.09 8.74
C ASP A 97 19.14 -13.47 9.23
N ALA A 98 19.29 -12.16 9.09
CA ALA A 98 20.46 -11.41 9.55
C ALA A 98 20.43 -11.07 11.06
N VAL A 99 19.27 -11.14 11.72
CA VAL A 99 19.11 -10.76 13.14
C VAL A 99 20.02 -11.56 14.09
N PRO A 100 20.10 -12.91 14.03
CA PRO A 100 20.91 -13.69 14.96
C PRO A 100 22.38 -13.29 14.91
N LEU A 101 22.92 -13.14 13.69
CA LEU A 101 24.29 -12.70 13.47
C LEU A 101 24.51 -11.27 13.96
N ALA A 102 23.59 -10.36 13.64
CA ALA A 102 23.68 -8.97 14.06
C ALA A 102 23.65 -8.82 15.60
N VAL A 103 22.80 -9.60 16.28
CA VAL A 103 22.69 -9.60 17.75
C VAL A 103 23.96 -10.17 18.38
N ALA A 104 24.42 -11.35 17.93
CA ALA A 104 25.65 -11.97 18.42
C ALA A 104 26.85 -11.03 18.26
N HIS A 105 27.03 -10.48 17.06
CA HIS A 105 28.18 -9.62 16.79
C HIS A 105 28.10 -8.29 17.57
N THR A 106 26.90 -7.73 17.72
CA THR A 106 26.73 -6.50 18.51
C THR A 106 27.03 -6.77 19.99
N LEU A 107 26.60 -7.92 20.52
CA LEU A 107 26.87 -8.32 21.90
C LEU A 107 28.37 -8.49 22.14
N GLU A 108 29.06 -9.18 21.23
CA GLU A 108 30.52 -9.35 21.29
C GLU A 108 31.26 -8.01 21.20
N ASP A 109 30.87 -7.12 20.27
CA ASP A 109 31.37 -5.75 20.19
C ASP A 109 31.20 -5.01 21.54
N GLN A 110 30.01 -5.05 22.15
CA GLN A 110 29.78 -4.36 23.42
C GLN A 110 30.62 -4.93 24.56
N ASN A 111 30.77 -6.26 24.62
CA ASN A 111 31.58 -6.93 25.63
C ASN A 111 33.08 -6.63 25.47
N ALA A 112 33.57 -6.56 24.23
CA ALA A 112 34.94 -6.16 23.94
C ALA A 112 35.20 -4.71 24.35
N ILE A 113 34.27 -3.79 24.06
CA ILE A 113 34.34 -2.38 24.48
C ILE A 113 34.36 -2.28 26.00
N LEU A 114 33.46 -2.99 26.69
CA LEU A 114 33.41 -3.00 28.16
C LEU A 114 34.74 -3.51 28.75
N THR A 115 35.29 -4.57 28.19
CA THR A 115 36.59 -5.13 28.60
C THR A 115 37.73 -4.12 28.39
N ALA A 116 37.73 -3.41 27.26
CA ALA A 116 38.71 -2.37 26.96
C ALA A 116 38.61 -1.19 27.94
N ILE A 117 37.40 -0.75 28.27
CA ILE A 117 37.14 0.29 29.27
C ILE A 117 37.60 -0.16 30.66
N ASP A 118 37.25 -1.37 31.09
CA ASP A 118 37.69 -1.89 32.39
C ASP A 118 39.21 -1.98 32.48
N ARG A 119 39.88 -2.28 31.36
CA ARG A 119 41.33 -2.26 31.28
C ARG A 119 41.88 -0.84 31.39
N GLN A 120 41.32 0.11 30.65
CA GLN A 120 41.73 1.51 30.71
C GLN A 120 41.54 2.09 32.12
N ASN A 121 40.42 1.79 32.78
CA ASN A 121 40.14 2.19 34.16
C ASN A 121 41.17 1.65 35.17
N ARG A 122 41.82 0.50 34.89
CA ARG A 122 42.89 -0.06 35.74
C ARG A 122 44.25 0.60 35.49
N ILE A 123 44.51 1.01 34.26
CA ILE A 123 45.74 1.72 33.88
C ILE A 123 45.66 3.18 34.36
N GLY A 124 44.46 3.75 34.34
CA GLY A 124 44.19 5.17 34.58
C GLY A 124 44.11 5.95 33.27
N TYR A 125 43.49 7.12 33.33
CA TYR A 125 43.53 8.12 32.27
C TYR A 125 44.56 9.16 32.73
N ALA A 126 45.59 9.43 31.91
CA ALA A 126 46.64 10.37 32.28
C ALA A 126 46.03 11.72 32.69
N ASP A 127 46.38 12.20 33.91
CA ASP A 127 46.07 13.48 34.57
C ASP A 127 44.63 14.06 34.55
N ASP A 128 43.70 13.51 33.76
CA ASP A 128 42.38 14.06 33.48
C ASP A 128 41.29 13.26 34.21
N TYR A 129 41.16 13.47 35.52
CA TYR A 129 40.23 12.73 36.40
C TYR A 129 38.77 12.70 35.92
N TRP A 130 38.33 13.72 35.17
CA TRP A 130 36.96 13.81 34.65
C TRP A 130 36.71 12.79 33.52
N VAL A 131 37.73 12.36 32.79
CA VAL A 131 37.59 11.31 31.76
C VAL A 131 37.28 9.99 32.44
N ASP A 132 38.01 9.64 33.51
CA ASP A 132 37.72 8.45 34.32
C ASP A 132 36.28 8.49 34.84
N GLN A 133 35.87 9.64 35.38
CA GLN A 133 34.53 9.82 35.93
C GLN A 133 33.45 9.65 34.85
N VAL A 134 33.59 10.29 33.69
CA VAL A 134 32.62 10.14 32.59
C VAL A 134 32.55 8.70 32.09
N VAL A 135 33.70 8.05 31.90
CA VAL A 135 33.72 6.68 31.40
C VAL A 135 33.07 5.74 32.41
N ARG A 136 33.38 5.88 33.70
CA ARG A 136 32.85 5.05 34.78
C ARG A 136 31.38 5.30 35.09
N ASP A 137 30.96 6.55 35.15
CA ASP A 137 29.64 6.94 35.66
C ASP A 137 28.60 7.02 34.54
N ILE A 138 29.02 7.23 33.29
CA ILE A 138 28.12 7.42 32.14
C ILE A 138 28.30 6.31 31.11
N VAL A 139 29.50 6.13 30.57
CA VAL A 139 29.69 5.24 29.41
C VAL A 139 29.51 3.77 29.81
N GLN A 140 30.20 3.32 30.86
CA GLN A 140 30.18 1.94 31.32
C GLN A 140 28.77 1.46 31.74
N PRO A 141 27.98 2.19 32.55
CA PRO A 141 26.62 1.78 32.91
C PRO A 141 25.69 1.70 31.70
N ASN A 142 25.86 2.60 30.72
CA ASN A 142 25.10 2.56 29.47
C ASN A 142 25.44 1.33 28.62
N LEU A 143 26.73 0.95 28.56
CA LEU A 143 27.16 -0.27 27.86
C LEU A 143 26.63 -1.53 28.55
N VAL A 144 26.75 -1.61 29.88
CA VAL A 144 26.18 -2.72 30.67
C VAL A 144 24.67 -2.84 30.44
N THR A 145 23.96 -1.71 30.38
CA THR A 145 22.53 -1.69 30.08
C THR A 145 22.24 -2.21 28.67
N GLN A 146 23.04 -1.83 27.67
CA GLN A 146 22.90 -2.35 26.30
C GLN A 146 23.18 -3.86 26.23
N ILE A 147 24.23 -4.34 26.90
CA ILE A 147 24.55 -5.77 27.02
C ILE A 147 23.38 -6.52 27.64
N ASN A 148 22.82 -6.03 28.75
CA ASN A 148 21.67 -6.64 29.41
C ASN A 148 20.42 -6.72 28.52
N TYR A 149 20.27 -5.85 27.51
CA TYR A 149 19.21 -5.95 26.50
C TYR A 149 19.53 -6.94 25.38
N LEU A 150 20.82 -7.09 25.03
CA LEU A 150 21.27 -7.96 23.95
C LEU A 150 21.37 -9.42 24.38
N GLU A 151 21.82 -9.71 25.61
CA GLU A 151 21.97 -11.09 26.11
C GLU A 151 20.68 -11.93 25.97
N PRO A 152 19.47 -11.45 26.35
CA PRO A 152 18.25 -12.23 26.16
C PRO A 152 17.86 -12.42 24.70
N LEU A 153 18.23 -11.48 23.82
CA LEU A 153 17.99 -11.61 22.37
C LEU A 153 18.96 -12.62 21.75
N ASP A 154 20.23 -12.60 22.18
CA ASP A 154 21.24 -13.56 21.74
C ASP A 154 20.88 -14.96 22.20
N GLU A 155 20.48 -15.12 23.48
CA GLU A 155 19.95 -16.37 23.99
C GLU A 155 18.70 -16.82 23.22
N LEU A 156 17.80 -15.91 22.84
CA LEU A 156 16.62 -16.25 22.06
C LEU A 156 16.98 -16.77 20.66
N PHE A 157 17.86 -16.05 19.94
CA PHE A 157 18.12 -16.31 18.52
C PHE A 157 19.25 -17.31 18.26
N ASN A 158 20.25 -17.36 19.14
CA ASN A 158 21.47 -18.17 18.98
C ASN A 158 21.60 -19.28 20.05
N GLY A 159 21.12 -19.05 21.28
CA GLY A 159 21.19 -20.03 22.38
C GLY A 159 19.97 -20.96 22.51
N GLY A 160 18.82 -20.50 22.01
CA GLY A 160 17.52 -21.09 22.29
C GLY A 160 17.01 -22.05 21.21
N ASP A 161 15.80 -22.58 21.44
CA ASP A 161 15.11 -23.48 20.50
C ASP A 161 14.48 -22.73 19.30
N TYR A 162 14.58 -21.40 19.25
CA TYR A 162 13.95 -20.59 18.21
C TYR A 162 14.81 -20.57 16.94
N ASP A 163 14.48 -21.46 16.02
CA ASP A 163 15.16 -21.57 14.74
C ASP A 163 14.54 -20.59 13.71
N ILE A 164 15.18 -19.44 13.49
CA ILE A 164 14.78 -18.47 12.46
C ILE A 164 14.70 -19.11 11.07
N ALA A 165 15.50 -20.15 10.78
CA ALA A 165 15.47 -20.80 9.49
C ALA A 165 14.10 -21.45 9.21
N ARG A 166 13.37 -21.88 10.26
CA ARG A 166 11.99 -22.39 10.10
C ARG A 166 11.00 -21.35 9.60
N THR A 167 11.26 -20.08 9.88
CA THR A 167 10.40 -18.98 9.44
C THR A 167 10.86 -18.44 8.07
N THR A 168 12.17 -18.35 7.85
CA THR A 168 12.76 -17.59 6.74
C THR A 168 13.27 -18.43 5.57
N PHE A 169 13.63 -19.70 5.75
CA PHE A 169 14.22 -20.49 4.66
C PHE A 169 13.18 -20.88 3.64
N TYR A 170 13.54 -20.78 2.36
CA TYR A 170 12.71 -21.33 1.30
C TYR A 170 12.62 -22.85 1.43
N LYS A 171 13.72 -23.54 1.75
CA LYS A 171 13.71 -24.98 2.07
C LYS A 171 14.45 -25.26 3.36
N SER A 172 13.73 -25.69 4.38
CA SER A 172 14.34 -26.25 5.58
C SER A 172 15.00 -27.61 5.27
N SER A 173 15.80 -28.12 6.20
CA SER A 173 16.43 -29.45 6.11
C SER A 173 15.43 -30.61 5.98
N SER A 174 14.16 -30.40 6.35
CA SER A 174 13.08 -31.37 6.15
C SER A 174 12.38 -31.26 4.78
N GLY A 175 12.80 -30.31 3.94
CA GLY A 175 12.16 -29.97 2.67
C GLY A 175 10.89 -29.13 2.80
N GLN A 176 10.49 -28.75 4.02
CA GLN A 176 9.36 -27.85 4.22
C GLN A 176 9.77 -26.39 3.99
N ARG A 177 8.86 -25.61 3.40
CA ARG A 177 9.02 -24.18 3.22
C ARG A 177 8.87 -23.44 4.53
N GLY A 178 9.64 -22.38 4.73
CA GLY A 178 9.49 -21.53 5.91
C GLY A 178 8.14 -20.82 5.94
N GLU A 179 7.69 -20.41 7.13
CA GLU A 179 6.38 -19.78 7.32
C GLU A 179 6.15 -18.56 6.43
N ILE A 180 7.19 -17.74 6.21
CA ILE A 180 7.10 -16.57 5.32
C ILE A 180 6.86 -16.99 3.87
N TRP A 181 7.56 -18.03 3.40
CA TRP A 181 7.39 -18.55 2.05
C TRP A 181 6.04 -19.21 1.82
N GLN A 182 5.54 -19.93 2.82
CA GLN A 182 4.18 -20.46 2.79
C GLN A 182 3.14 -19.32 2.68
N ALA A 183 3.36 -18.21 3.38
CA ALA A 183 2.50 -17.04 3.29
C ALA A 183 2.56 -16.37 1.91
N ILE A 184 3.77 -16.21 1.34
CA ILE A 184 3.95 -15.69 -0.03
C ILE A 184 3.19 -16.56 -1.05
N GLU A 185 3.27 -17.88 -0.92
CA GLU A 185 2.56 -18.81 -1.82
C GLU A 185 1.06 -18.75 -1.65
N ALA A 186 0.57 -18.64 -0.41
CA ALA A 186 -0.85 -18.46 -0.17
C ALA A 186 -1.37 -17.14 -0.77
N LEU A 187 -0.59 -16.06 -0.71
CA LEU A 187 -0.93 -14.79 -1.37
C LEU A 187 -0.94 -14.92 -2.90
N ALA A 188 0.04 -15.62 -3.48
CA ALA A 188 0.09 -15.89 -4.91
C ALA A 188 -1.10 -16.75 -5.37
N ASP A 189 -1.47 -17.78 -4.60
CA ASP A 189 -2.65 -18.62 -4.86
C ASP A 189 -3.95 -17.81 -4.78
N VAL A 190 -4.08 -16.90 -3.80
CA VAL A 190 -5.22 -15.99 -3.69
C VAL A 190 -5.27 -15.03 -4.88
N ASN A 191 -4.13 -14.54 -5.34
CA ASN A 191 -4.05 -13.68 -6.53
C ASN A 191 -4.53 -14.44 -7.78
N ARG A 192 -4.00 -15.64 -8.03
CA ARG A 192 -4.41 -16.49 -9.15
C ARG A 192 -5.91 -16.79 -9.10
N ALA A 193 -6.40 -17.27 -7.95
CA ALA A 193 -7.82 -17.54 -7.77
C ALA A 193 -8.70 -16.29 -7.95
N THR A 194 -8.23 -15.11 -7.55
CA THR A 194 -8.97 -13.84 -7.73
C THR A 194 -9.07 -13.48 -9.21
N MET A 195 -7.99 -13.63 -9.97
CA MET A 195 -7.96 -13.34 -11.40
C MET A 195 -8.73 -14.38 -12.23
N ASP A 196 -8.55 -15.67 -11.93
CA ASP A 196 -9.28 -16.79 -12.57
C ASP A 196 -10.81 -16.65 -12.42
N ASN A 197 -11.27 -16.09 -11.29
CA ASN A 197 -12.70 -15.94 -11.00
C ASN A 197 -13.22 -14.50 -11.22
N LEU A 198 -12.40 -13.61 -11.77
CA LEU A 198 -12.72 -12.18 -11.90
C LEU A 198 -14.02 -11.95 -12.68
N ALA A 199 -14.17 -12.60 -13.83
CA ALA A 199 -15.32 -12.46 -14.71
C ALA A 199 -16.62 -12.91 -13.99
N VAL A 200 -16.60 -14.11 -13.42
CA VAL A 200 -17.75 -14.70 -12.70
C VAL A 200 -18.18 -13.82 -11.53
N LEU A 201 -17.22 -13.36 -10.72
CA LEU A 201 -17.53 -12.53 -9.56
C LEU A 201 -18.09 -11.15 -9.96
N THR A 202 -17.54 -10.56 -11.03
CA THR A 202 -18.00 -9.28 -11.60
C THR A 202 -19.44 -9.41 -12.10
N GLN A 203 -19.74 -10.47 -12.85
CA GLN A 203 -21.09 -10.74 -13.37
C GLN A 203 -22.08 -11.00 -12.24
N GLN A 204 -21.72 -11.83 -11.24
CA GLN A 204 -22.57 -12.11 -10.09
C GLN A 204 -22.87 -10.83 -9.29
N SER A 205 -21.87 -9.94 -9.14
CA SER A 205 -22.05 -8.63 -8.51
C SER A 205 -23.00 -7.74 -9.31
N GLY A 206 -22.82 -7.67 -10.63
CA GLY A 206 -23.70 -6.91 -11.52
C GLY A 206 -25.15 -7.40 -11.48
N PHE A 207 -25.36 -8.70 -11.58
CA PHE A 207 -26.67 -9.34 -11.47
C PHE A 207 -27.37 -8.99 -10.15
N ARG A 208 -26.65 -9.11 -9.02
CA ARG A 208 -27.19 -8.71 -7.70
C ARG A 208 -27.50 -7.22 -7.64
N GLY A 209 -26.65 -6.37 -8.23
CA GLY A 209 -26.88 -4.94 -8.35
C GLY A 209 -28.21 -4.63 -9.06
N ALA A 210 -28.46 -5.27 -10.21
CA ALA A 210 -29.71 -5.15 -10.94
C ALA A 210 -30.92 -5.62 -10.12
N GLN A 211 -30.84 -6.80 -9.51
CA GLN A 211 -31.94 -7.37 -8.71
C GLN A 211 -32.32 -6.49 -7.51
N ILE A 212 -31.34 -5.86 -6.85
CA ILE A 212 -31.62 -4.95 -5.73
C ILE A 212 -32.41 -3.73 -6.19
N ALA A 213 -32.13 -3.22 -7.39
CA ALA A 213 -32.86 -2.10 -7.98
C ALA A 213 -34.28 -2.49 -8.43
N GLN A 214 -34.49 -3.74 -8.86
CA GLN A 214 -35.75 -4.24 -9.42
C GLN A 214 -36.68 -4.93 -8.41
N ARG A 215 -36.59 -4.61 -7.11
CA ARG A 215 -37.36 -5.31 -6.06
C ARG A 215 -38.89 -5.38 -6.30
N GLU A 216 -39.46 -4.48 -7.08
CA GLU A 216 -40.89 -4.47 -7.44
C GLU A 216 -41.22 -5.12 -8.81
N GLY A 217 -40.21 -5.43 -9.63
CA GLY A 217 -40.36 -5.86 -11.03
C GLY A 217 -40.90 -7.29 -11.24
N GLY A 218 -40.99 -8.09 -10.17
CA GLY A 218 -41.43 -9.49 -10.24
C GLY A 218 -40.33 -10.45 -10.68
N LYS A 219 -40.67 -11.74 -10.86
CA LYS A 219 -39.71 -12.82 -11.19
C LYS A 219 -39.08 -12.70 -12.58
N ASP A 220 -39.66 -11.89 -13.44
CA ASP A 220 -39.27 -11.76 -14.85
C ASP A 220 -38.38 -10.53 -15.10
N ALA A 221 -38.07 -9.77 -14.04
CA ALA A 221 -37.08 -8.70 -14.09
C ALA A 221 -35.69 -9.32 -13.92
N GLY A 222 -34.78 -8.94 -14.81
CA GLY A 222 -33.42 -9.45 -14.86
C GLY A 222 -32.41 -8.36 -15.14
N GLY A 223 -31.16 -8.67 -14.85
CA GLY A 223 -30.02 -7.87 -15.27
C GLY A 223 -28.89 -8.77 -15.75
N LEU A 224 -28.07 -8.23 -16.63
CA LEU A 224 -26.90 -8.86 -17.20
C LEU A 224 -25.75 -7.87 -17.14
N LEU A 225 -24.55 -8.42 -17.06
CA LEU A 225 -23.32 -7.70 -17.17
C LEU A 225 -22.44 -8.34 -18.24
N LEU A 226 -22.04 -7.55 -19.22
CA LEU A 226 -21.15 -7.95 -20.31
C LEU A 226 -19.83 -7.18 -20.15
N PRO A 227 -18.73 -7.83 -19.77
CA PRO A 227 -17.42 -7.19 -19.89
C PRO A 227 -17.05 -7.07 -21.38
N TRP A 228 -16.31 -6.03 -21.76
CA TRP A 228 -15.84 -5.88 -23.15
C TRP A 228 -14.90 -7.02 -23.54
N VAL A 229 -13.92 -7.30 -22.67
CA VAL A 229 -13.10 -8.50 -22.76
C VAL A 229 -13.57 -9.49 -21.70
N PRO A 230 -13.98 -10.70 -22.10
CA PRO A 230 -14.40 -11.75 -21.16
C PRO A 230 -13.44 -12.04 -20.02
N GLU A 231 -12.16 -12.14 -20.35
CA GLU A 231 -11.07 -12.46 -19.45
C GLU A 231 -10.01 -11.38 -19.61
N VAL A 232 -9.81 -10.57 -18.58
CA VAL A 232 -8.79 -9.53 -18.59
C VAL A 232 -7.44 -10.21 -18.74
N PRO A 233 -6.63 -9.91 -19.78
CA PRO A 233 -5.38 -10.62 -20.01
C PRO A 233 -4.39 -10.33 -18.89
N TRP A 234 -3.92 -11.39 -18.24
CA TRP A 234 -2.95 -11.31 -17.17
C TRP A 234 -1.92 -12.42 -17.29
N THR A 235 -0.74 -12.17 -16.74
CA THR A 235 0.37 -13.14 -16.67
C THR A 235 0.96 -13.17 -15.28
N GLU A 236 1.38 -14.35 -14.84
CA GLU A 236 2.28 -14.48 -13.70
C GLU A 236 3.70 -14.13 -14.16
N GLY A 237 4.31 -13.15 -13.49
CA GLY A 237 5.70 -12.76 -13.72
C GLY A 237 6.69 -13.78 -13.18
N ALA A 238 7.98 -13.46 -13.30
CA ALA A 238 9.02 -14.22 -12.63
C ALA A 238 9.18 -13.75 -11.18
N PHE A 239 9.73 -14.59 -10.31
CA PHE A 239 10.13 -14.16 -8.97
C PHE A 239 11.08 -12.95 -8.99
N ASP A 240 11.88 -12.83 -10.05
CA ASP A 240 12.85 -11.76 -10.24
C ASP A 240 12.22 -10.39 -10.45
N ASP A 241 10.95 -10.37 -10.83
CA ASP A 241 10.20 -9.12 -10.96
C ASP A 241 10.01 -8.44 -9.57
N PHE A 242 10.21 -9.16 -8.46
CA PHE A 242 10.27 -8.57 -7.12
C PHE A 242 11.58 -7.84 -6.82
N GLU A 243 12.66 -8.01 -7.61
CA GLU A 243 13.99 -7.49 -7.30
C GLU A 243 13.99 -5.97 -7.09
N SER A 244 13.45 -5.23 -8.07
CA SER A 244 13.33 -3.77 -8.03
C SER A 244 12.51 -3.29 -6.83
N ALA A 245 11.42 -3.98 -6.52
CA ALA A 245 10.54 -3.66 -5.40
C ALA A 245 11.22 -3.88 -4.03
N VAL A 246 11.97 -4.97 -3.90
CA VAL A 246 12.65 -5.35 -2.66
C VAL A 246 13.90 -4.49 -2.43
N GLN A 247 14.73 -4.30 -3.45
CA GLN A 247 16.00 -3.60 -3.31
C GLN A 247 15.84 -2.07 -3.32
N GLU A 248 15.00 -1.57 -4.21
CA GLU A 248 14.93 -0.13 -4.52
C GLU A 248 13.61 0.51 -4.12
N GLY A 249 12.60 -0.29 -3.73
CA GLY A 249 11.24 0.21 -3.52
C GLY A 249 10.64 0.76 -4.82
N GLN A 250 11.00 0.20 -5.97
CA GLN A 250 10.48 0.62 -7.28
C GLN A 250 9.57 -0.47 -7.88
N LEU A 251 8.74 -0.10 -8.85
CA LEU A 251 7.99 -1.10 -9.61
C LEU A 251 8.94 -1.95 -10.47
N PRO A 252 8.51 -3.14 -10.91
CA PRO A 252 9.24 -3.93 -11.89
C PRO A 252 9.56 -3.12 -13.16
N ASP A 253 10.64 -3.48 -13.85
CA ASP A 253 11.01 -2.83 -15.11
C ASP A 253 9.85 -2.92 -16.12
N GLY A 254 9.57 -1.82 -16.81
CA GLY A 254 8.46 -1.71 -17.76
C GLY A 254 7.09 -1.40 -17.14
N GLN A 255 6.92 -1.54 -15.82
CA GLN A 255 5.68 -1.15 -15.12
C GLN A 255 5.73 0.29 -14.60
N ASN A 256 6.93 0.87 -14.46
CA ASN A 256 7.09 2.27 -14.09
C ASN A 256 6.58 3.18 -15.22
N ASP A 257 5.47 3.87 -14.97
CA ASP A 257 5.02 4.97 -15.81
C ASP A 257 6.12 6.07 -15.83
N PRO A 258 6.71 6.40 -17.00
CA PRO A 258 7.82 7.36 -17.07
C PRO A 258 7.39 8.80 -16.74
N LEU A 259 6.09 9.11 -16.83
CA LEU A 259 5.49 10.41 -16.59
C LEU A 259 5.19 10.64 -15.11
N TYR A 260 4.60 9.64 -14.45
CA TYR A 260 4.21 9.76 -13.05
C TYR A 260 5.25 9.19 -12.09
N ASN A 261 5.94 8.11 -12.47
CA ASN A 261 6.92 7.35 -11.68
C ASN A 261 6.54 7.33 -10.20
N ARG A 262 5.29 6.94 -9.93
CA ARG A 262 4.69 6.85 -8.60
C ARG A 262 4.37 5.40 -8.37
N GLY A 263 5.32 4.68 -7.80
CA GLY A 263 5.05 3.36 -7.29
C GLY A 263 4.18 3.44 -6.02
N PRO A 264 3.51 2.34 -5.62
CA PRO A 264 2.86 2.24 -4.32
C PRO A 264 3.86 2.52 -3.18
N PHE A 265 5.13 2.18 -3.39
CA PHE A 265 6.23 2.41 -2.47
C PHE A 265 6.58 3.90 -2.29
N ASP A 266 6.39 4.75 -3.29
CA ASP A 266 6.58 6.19 -3.15
C ASP A 266 5.52 6.81 -2.23
N VAL A 267 4.27 6.36 -2.38
CA VAL A 267 3.16 6.80 -1.54
C VAL A 267 3.33 6.28 -0.11
N LEU A 268 3.76 5.02 0.05
CA LEU A 268 3.89 4.36 1.34
C LEU A 268 5.12 4.80 2.13
N PHE A 269 6.27 4.97 1.47
CA PHE A 269 7.54 5.26 2.14
C PHE A 269 7.98 6.72 2.01
N GLY A 270 7.25 7.54 1.23
CA GLY A 270 7.63 8.93 0.96
C GLY A 270 9.03 9.05 0.32
N GLN A 271 9.57 7.94 -0.20
CA GLN A 271 10.96 7.82 -0.62
C GLN A 271 11.16 8.40 -2.03
N ARG A 272 11.05 9.73 -2.14
CA ARG A 272 11.90 10.40 -3.12
C ARG A 272 13.30 10.49 -2.53
N ARG A 273 14.24 9.71 -3.08
CA ARG A 273 15.60 10.25 -3.19
C ARG A 273 15.46 11.59 -3.93
N PRO A 274 16.00 12.71 -3.44
CA PRO A 274 16.14 13.94 -4.21
C PRO A 274 17.14 13.80 -5.38
N GLY A 275 17.24 12.61 -5.97
CA GLY A 275 18.15 12.27 -7.04
C GLY A 275 17.52 12.58 -8.39
N ARG A 276 17.91 13.72 -8.97
CA ARG A 276 17.75 14.05 -10.39
C ARG A 276 16.35 13.79 -10.97
N VAL A 277 15.32 14.47 -10.45
CA VAL A 277 14.39 15.08 -11.42
C VAL A 277 15.24 16.10 -12.16
N SER A 278 15.75 15.71 -13.34
CA SER A 278 16.62 16.58 -14.10
C SER A 278 15.90 17.91 -14.32
N ASN A 279 16.64 19.01 -14.25
CA ASN A 279 16.16 20.33 -14.64
C ASN A 279 15.56 20.36 -16.07
N ALA A 280 15.62 19.25 -16.84
CA ALA A 280 15.02 19.11 -18.15
C ALA A 280 13.50 19.26 -18.14
N ILE A 281 12.76 18.59 -17.24
CA ILE A 281 11.28 18.70 -17.22
C ILE A 281 10.85 20.12 -16.81
N TYR A 282 11.54 20.72 -15.83
CA TYR A 282 11.30 22.11 -15.41
C TYR A 282 11.65 23.14 -16.52
N SER A 283 12.62 22.81 -17.39
CA SER A 283 13.03 23.67 -18.51
C SER A 283 12.10 23.61 -19.73
N GLN A 284 11.34 22.52 -19.88
CA GLN A 284 10.41 22.29 -20.99
C GLN A 284 9.03 22.92 -20.80
N LEU A 285 8.65 23.31 -19.57
CA LEU A 285 7.39 24.02 -19.33
C LEU A 285 7.45 25.45 -19.92
N PRO A 286 6.41 25.90 -20.65
CA PRO A 286 6.29 27.28 -21.12
C PRO A 286 6.45 28.27 -19.97
N ARG A 287 7.13 29.40 -20.21
CA ARG A 287 7.47 30.40 -19.17
C ARG A 287 6.27 30.84 -18.34
N ASP A 288 5.09 30.86 -18.97
CA ASP A 288 3.84 31.37 -18.42
C ASP A 288 3.22 30.37 -17.42
N ALA A 289 3.40 29.06 -17.65
CA ALA A 289 3.00 28.00 -16.72
C ALA A 289 3.85 28.00 -15.43
N ARG A 290 5.10 28.48 -15.51
CA ARG A 290 6.02 28.60 -14.35
C ARG A 290 5.56 29.67 -13.36
N HIS A 291 4.85 30.69 -13.83
CA HIS A 291 4.33 31.76 -12.96
C HIS A 291 2.96 31.41 -12.37
N GLY A 292 2.13 30.63 -13.07
CA GLY A 292 0.88 30.09 -12.54
C GLY A 292 1.08 29.05 -11.42
N ALA A 293 2.04 28.14 -11.59
CA ALA A 293 2.30 27.07 -10.61
C ALA A 293 2.84 27.59 -9.26
N ASN A 294 3.64 28.66 -9.27
CA ASN A 294 4.17 29.30 -8.07
C ASN A 294 3.12 30.16 -7.34
N ALA A 295 2.10 30.66 -8.04
CA ALA A 295 1.04 31.48 -7.45
C ALA A 295 -0.06 30.66 -6.75
N LEU A 296 -0.22 29.39 -7.11
CA LEU A 296 -1.23 28.48 -6.54
C LEU A 296 -0.70 27.61 -5.39
N GLY A 297 0.61 27.59 -5.12
CA GLY A 297 1.20 26.82 -4.01
C GLY A 297 1.30 25.30 -4.24
N TRP A 298 1.16 24.83 -5.48
CA TRP A 298 1.17 23.39 -5.80
C TRP A 298 2.58 22.79 -5.90
N ILE A 299 3.64 23.62 -6.01
CA ILE A 299 5.03 23.15 -6.15
C ILE A 299 5.99 24.10 -5.42
N SER A 300 6.04 24.03 -4.10
CA SER A 300 7.23 24.45 -3.34
C SER A 300 8.00 23.20 -2.92
N PRO A 301 9.34 23.17 -3.02
CA PRO A 301 10.11 22.10 -2.40
C PRO A 301 9.79 22.12 -0.90
N PRO A 302 9.45 20.99 -0.27
CA PRO A 302 9.23 20.99 1.16
C PRO A 302 10.54 21.37 1.83
N SER A 303 10.55 22.51 2.52
CA SER A 303 11.59 22.75 3.53
C SER A 303 11.50 21.60 4.54
N THR A 304 12.65 21.03 4.89
CA THR A 304 12.87 19.84 5.73
C THR A 304 12.31 19.93 7.17
N ARG A 305 11.41 20.86 7.49
CA ARG A 305 10.94 21.14 8.85
C ARG A 305 9.42 21.03 9.09
N GLN A 306 8.60 20.60 8.12
CA GLN A 306 7.15 20.52 8.33
C GLN A 306 6.50 19.27 7.72
N PHE A 307 7.01 18.09 8.05
CA PHE A 307 6.13 16.94 8.20
C PHE A 307 5.71 16.90 9.67
N GLU A 308 4.48 17.32 9.95
CA GLU A 308 3.93 17.24 11.31
C GLU A 308 3.86 15.78 11.75
N ARG A 309 4.29 15.58 12.99
CA ARG A 309 4.40 14.31 13.75
C ARG A 309 3.14 13.43 13.72
N ALA A 310 1.99 13.98 13.34
CA ALA A 310 0.67 13.34 13.41
C ALA A 310 0.36 12.37 12.26
N ASP A 311 0.88 12.61 11.04
CA ASP A 311 0.54 11.76 9.88
C ASP A 311 1.36 10.46 9.84
N ILE A 312 2.59 10.48 10.36
CA ILE A 312 3.44 9.30 10.50
C ILE A 312 2.94 8.41 11.66
N GLU A 313 2.53 9.00 12.80
CA GLU A 313 1.99 8.21 13.92
C GLU A 313 0.67 7.53 13.58
N THR A 314 -0.21 8.14 12.76
CA THR A 314 -1.51 7.54 12.42
C THR A 314 -1.39 6.35 11.47
N TYR A 315 -0.42 6.33 10.55
CA TYR A 315 -0.24 5.21 9.61
C TYR A 315 0.45 3.99 10.24
N TYR A 316 1.38 4.18 11.17
CA TYR A 316 2.02 3.06 11.90
C TYR A 316 1.13 2.49 13.01
N THR A 317 0.17 3.24 13.55
CA THR A 317 -0.61 2.82 14.73
C THR A 317 -1.91 2.07 14.45
N THR A 318 -2.56 2.22 13.28
CA THR A 318 -3.92 1.64 13.09
C THR A 318 -4.05 0.45 12.16
N GLY A 319 -3.03 0.08 11.38
CA GLY A 319 -3.14 -1.03 10.41
C GLY A 319 -2.06 -2.09 10.56
N THR A 320 -0.81 -1.73 10.30
CA THR A 320 0.27 -2.70 10.07
C THR A 320 0.88 -3.27 11.33
N TYR A 321 1.12 -2.48 12.38
CA TYR A 321 1.74 -3.02 13.60
C TYR A 321 0.80 -3.99 14.35
N GLN A 322 -0.49 -3.68 14.48
CA GLN A 322 -1.45 -4.62 15.10
C GLN A 322 -1.74 -5.84 14.22
N GLN A 323 -1.74 -5.70 12.88
CA GLN A 323 -1.88 -6.84 11.99
C GLN A 323 -0.62 -7.71 11.95
N GLN A 324 0.58 -7.14 11.98
CA GLN A 324 1.86 -7.87 12.07
C GLN A 324 2.04 -8.54 13.44
N LEU A 325 1.66 -7.87 14.54
CA LEU A 325 1.64 -8.50 15.87
C LEU A 325 0.57 -9.60 15.94
N ALA A 326 -0.62 -9.38 15.36
CA ALA A 326 -1.67 -10.41 15.30
C ALA A 326 -1.25 -11.59 14.41
N LEU A 327 -0.54 -11.34 13.31
CA LEU A 327 0.04 -12.36 12.44
C LEU A 327 1.10 -13.17 13.20
N LEU A 328 2.08 -12.52 13.84
CA LEU A 328 3.09 -13.16 14.70
C LEU A 328 2.47 -13.91 15.89
N THR A 329 1.37 -13.41 16.46
CA THR A 329 0.63 -14.08 17.55
C THR A 329 -0.20 -15.26 17.02
N SER A 330 -0.67 -15.19 15.77
CA SER A 330 -1.48 -16.23 15.12
C SER A 330 -0.66 -17.34 14.45
N LEU A 331 0.59 -17.04 14.06
CA LEU A 331 1.53 -17.99 13.45
C LEU A 331 2.21 -18.91 14.48
N GLY A 332 2.06 -18.65 15.79
CA GLY A 332 2.48 -19.57 16.85
C GLY A 332 1.51 -20.76 17.03
N GLY A 333 1.74 -21.88 16.35
CA GLY A 333 1.10 -23.16 16.66
C GLY A 333 1.76 -23.91 17.82
N PRO A 334 1.31 -25.14 18.16
CA PRO A 334 0.03 -25.49 18.78
C PRO A 334 0.04 -25.31 20.31
N SER A 335 -1.14 -25.05 20.86
CA SER A 335 -1.54 -25.15 22.28
C SER A 335 -0.55 -25.83 23.25
N GLY A 336 0.09 -25.08 24.15
CA GLY A 336 0.79 -25.71 25.27
C GLY A 336 1.65 -24.85 26.20
N ARG A 337 2.19 -23.71 25.78
CA ARG A 337 2.98 -22.84 26.69
C ARG A 337 2.31 -21.48 26.84
N ASN A 338 1.83 -21.22 28.06
CA ASN A 338 1.38 -19.89 28.46
C ASN A 338 2.60 -18.94 28.42
N PHE A 339 2.59 -17.96 27.53
CA PHE A 339 3.56 -16.85 27.53
C PHE A 339 3.48 -15.97 28.80
N SER A 340 2.61 -16.29 29.76
CA SER A 340 2.56 -15.63 31.08
C SER A 340 3.75 -15.95 32.00
N GLU A 341 4.65 -16.85 31.59
CA GLU A 341 5.87 -17.20 32.33
C GLU A 341 7.15 -16.63 31.69
N ALA A 342 7.03 -15.74 30.69
CA ALA A 342 8.19 -14.92 30.32
C ALA A 342 8.59 -14.08 31.56
N PRO A 343 9.88 -14.03 31.92
CA PRO A 343 10.32 -13.21 33.05
C PRO A 343 9.80 -11.79 32.85
N THR A 344 9.07 -11.28 33.85
CA THR A 344 8.68 -9.87 33.86
C THR A 344 9.95 -9.05 33.68
N PRO A 345 10.04 -8.18 32.66
CA PRO A 345 11.23 -7.36 32.48
C PRO A 345 11.50 -6.60 33.78
N PRO A 346 12.77 -6.45 34.18
CA PRO A 346 13.12 -5.79 35.43
C PRO A 346 12.42 -4.43 35.48
N THR A 347 11.75 -4.13 36.59
CA THR A 347 11.10 -2.83 36.82
C THR A 347 12.16 -1.74 36.70
N ILE A 348 12.17 -1.06 35.55
CA ILE A 348 13.11 0.02 35.24
C ILE A 348 12.78 1.18 36.19
N THR A 349 13.71 1.49 37.09
CA THR A 349 13.67 2.73 37.86
C THR A 349 13.85 3.91 36.89
N SER A 350 13.04 4.95 37.05
CA SER A 350 12.72 6.04 36.12
C SER A 350 13.85 6.91 35.56
N ASP A 351 15.12 6.59 35.82
CA ASP A 351 16.23 7.52 35.60
C ASP A 351 17.14 7.13 34.43
N ALA A 352 16.94 5.94 33.84
CA ALA A 352 17.57 5.58 32.56
C ALA A 352 16.58 5.87 31.42
N THR A 353 16.82 6.92 30.63
CA THR A 353 16.11 7.10 29.36
C THR A 353 16.49 5.96 28.42
N PRO A 354 15.59 5.03 28.06
CA PRO A 354 15.89 4.04 27.04
C PRO A 354 16.25 4.75 25.75
N LEU A 355 17.10 4.12 24.94
CA LEU A 355 17.39 4.59 23.57
C LEU A 355 16.05 4.90 22.89
N SER A 356 15.94 6.11 22.35
CA SER A 356 14.75 6.48 21.60
C SER A 356 14.59 5.49 20.43
N PRO A 357 13.35 5.11 20.05
CA PRO A 357 13.11 4.29 18.86
C PRO A 357 13.84 4.80 17.60
N SER A 358 14.09 6.11 17.50
CA SER A 358 14.92 6.72 16.46
C SER A 358 16.40 6.35 16.51
N GLN A 359 17.02 6.22 17.69
CA GLN A 359 18.43 5.82 17.83
C GLN A 359 18.62 4.32 17.54
N TRP A 360 17.64 3.50 17.91
CA TRP A 360 17.63 2.08 17.55
C TRP A 360 17.40 1.91 16.05
N SER A 361 16.44 2.65 15.49
CA SER A 361 16.20 2.73 14.05
C SER A 361 17.43 3.22 13.30
N GLU A 362 18.16 4.24 13.75
CA GLU A 362 19.36 4.76 13.06
C GLU A 362 20.50 3.73 13.01
N ARG A 363 20.70 2.96 14.09
CA ARG A 363 21.74 1.91 14.16
C ARG A 363 21.39 0.68 13.33
N VAL A 364 20.15 0.21 13.40
CA VAL A 364 19.66 -0.90 12.55
C VAL A 364 19.58 -0.44 11.09
N SER A 365 19.15 0.79 10.84
CA SER A 365 19.09 1.40 9.51
C SER A 365 20.48 1.56 8.89
N PHE A 366 21.54 1.87 9.63
CA PHE A 366 22.87 1.97 9.03
C PHE A 366 23.41 0.60 8.58
N ALA A 367 23.16 -0.46 9.37
CA ALA A 367 23.49 -1.83 8.98
C ALA A 367 22.56 -2.36 7.86
N ALA A 368 21.27 -2.04 7.92
CA ALA A 368 20.24 -2.55 7.01
C ALA A 368 20.10 -1.76 5.69
N ASN A 369 20.19 -0.43 5.71
CA ASN A 369 19.83 0.43 4.56
C ASN A 369 20.89 0.51 3.45
N GLN A 370 22.13 0.04 3.64
CA GLN A 370 23.12 0.05 2.56
C GLN A 370 23.63 -1.31 2.12
N LYS A 371 23.49 -2.34 2.97
CA LYS A 371 23.93 -3.69 2.63
C LYS A 371 22.75 -4.66 2.59
N ILE A 372 22.01 -4.87 3.69
CA ILE A 372 20.98 -5.94 3.83
C ILE A 372 19.96 -5.98 2.68
N ASN A 373 19.41 -4.84 2.26
CA ASN A 373 18.42 -4.81 1.17
C ASN A 373 18.96 -5.21 -0.21
N ARG A 374 20.28 -5.37 -0.40
CA ARG A 374 20.90 -5.78 -1.67
C ARG A 374 21.10 -7.29 -1.81
N ALA A 375 20.71 -8.10 -0.82
CA ALA A 375 20.83 -9.56 -0.88
C ALA A 375 19.71 -10.19 -1.70
N PHE A 376 19.40 -9.70 -2.90
CA PHE A 376 18.46 -10.40 -3.76
C PHE A 376 19.16 -11.59 -4.47
N PRO A 377 18.50 -12.74 -4.64
CA PRO A 377 19.11 -13.95 -5.19
C PRO A 377 19.75 -13.76 -6.56
N GLY A 378 20.94 -14.33 -6.76
CA GLY A 378 21.65 -14.36 -8.05
C GLY A 378 22.31 -13.05 -8.49
N THR A 379 22.31 -12.02 -7.65
CA THR A 379 23.20 -10.86 -7.85
C THR A 379 24.63 -11.28 -7.51
N ALA A 380 25.38 -11.71 -8.53
CA ALA A 380 26.71 -12.35 -8.43
C ALA A 380 27.84 -11.51 -7.77
N SER A 381 27.53 -10.33 -7.22
CA SER A 381 28.54 -9.38 -6.73
C SER A 381 28.43 -8.99 -5.26
N ASN A 382 27.45 -9.47 -4.48
CA ASN A 382 27.31 -9.07 -3.08
C ASN A 382 26.91 -10.23 -2.17
N ASN A 383 27.78 -11.23 -2.03
CA ASN A 383 27.83 -11.92 -0.74
C ASN A 383 28.00 -10.81 0.30
N GLN A 384 27.00 -10.58 1.13
CA GLN A 384 27.09 -9.55 2.15
C GLN A 384 28.03 -10.07 3.21
N LEU A 385 29.27 -9.64 3.10
CA LEU A 385 30.30 -9.97 4.07
C LEU A 385 30.14 -9.01 5.25
N VAL A 386 30.00 -9.59 6.43
CA VAL A 386 30.09 -8.92 7.73
C VAL A 386 31.35 -9.46 8.39
N TYR A 387 32.13 -8.62 9.05
CA TYR A 387 33.33 -9.08 9.73
C TYR A 387 32.94 -9.73 11.07
N ASP A 388 33.51 -10.90 11.35
CA ASP A 388 33.48 -11.53 12.67
C ASP A 388 34.12 -10.56 13.68
N PRO A 389 33.55 -10.35 14.87
CA PRO A 389 34.16 -9.47 15.85
C PRO A 389 35.30 -10.16 16.61
N GLU A 390 36.48 -10.29 15.98
CA GLU A 390 37.69 -10.73 16.68
C GLU A 390 38.46 -9.51 17.23
N TRP A 391 38.24 -9.20 18.50
CA TRP A 391 38.75 -7.98 19.11
C TRP A 391 40.10 -8.14 19.81
N ILE A 392 41.08 -7.35 19.37
CA ILE A 392 42.36 -7.15 20.07
C ILE A 392 42.32 -5.81 20.80
N THR A 393 41.97 -5.88 22.08
CA THR A 393 41.89 -4.70 22.98
C THR A 393 43.23 -4.36 23.63
N ASP A 394 44.21 -5.27 23.56
CA ASP A 394 45.58 -4.99 23.97
C ASP A 394 46.29 -4.13 22.93
N ARG A 395 46.74 -2.95 23.34
CA ARG A 395 47.41 -2.01 22.45
C ARG A 395 48.71 -2.56 21.86
N ASN A 396 49.55 -3.19 22.68
CA ASN A 396 50.85 -3.68 22.19
C ASN A 396 50.66 -4.82 21.19
N ALA A 397 49.67 -5.70 21.43
CA ALA A 397 49.29 -6.74 20.48
C ALA A 397 48.71 -6.13 19.19
N ALA A 398 47.88 -5.10 19.29
CA ALA A 398 47.34 -4.39 18.13
C ALA A 398 48.42 -3.71 17.29
N GLU A 399 49.41 -3.07 17.95
CA GLU A 399 50.58 -2.48 17.29
C GLU A 399 51.43 -3.55 16.60
N ALA A 400 51.66 -4.69 17.26
CA ALA A 400 52.40 -5.81 16.65
C ALA A 400 51.69 -6.36 15.40
N ILE A 401 50.36 -6.51 15.44
CA ILE A 401 49.57 -6.95 14.28
C ILE A 401 49.65 -5.92 13.16
N PHE A 402 49.50 -4.62 13.47
CA PHE A 402 49.61 -3.57 12.48
C PHE A 402 50.98 -3.52 11.80
N GLU A 403 52.05 -3.76 12.56
CA GLU A 403 53.41 -3.82 12.01
C GLU A 403 53.64 -5.08 11.16
N SER A 404 53.07 -6.22 11.53
CA SER A 404 53.29 -7.49 10.83
C SER A 404 52.36 -7.73 9.64
N ASP A 405 51.09 -7.35 9.78
CA ASP A 405 50.00 -7.63 8.83
C ASP A 405 48.90 -6.56 8.93
N PRO A 406 49.11 -5.35 8.39
CA PRO A 406 48.13 -4.27 8.47
C PRO A 406 46.85 -4.54 7.66
N ASP A 407 46.88 -5.49 6.70
CA ASP A 407 45.73 -5.83 5.87
C ASP A 407 44.74 -6.73 6.60
N SER A 408 45.15 -7.41 7.68
CA SER A 408 44.25 -8.17 8.55
C SER A 408 43.40 -7.28 9.45
N ILE A 409 43.68 -5.97 9.53
CA ILE A 409 42.94 -5.04 10.37
C ILE A 409 41.75 -4.49 9.59
N VAL A 410 40.56 -4.87 10.04
CA VAL A 410 39.30 -4.40 9.45
C VAL A 410 39.05 -2.94 9.82
N TYR A 411 39.05 -2.64 11.12
CA TYR A 411 38.92 -1.30 11.65
C TYR A 411 39.46 -1.16 13.08
N GLY A 412 39.89 0.05 13.41
CA GLY A 412 40.15 0.47 14.80
C GLY A 412 38.90 1.09 15.43
N LEU A 413 38.77 0.92 16.75
CA LEU A 413 37.67 1.47 17.54
C LEU A 413 38.20 2.39 18.64
N TYR A 414 37.57 3.56 18.72
CA TYR A 414 37.86 4.57 19.72
C TYR A 414 36.56 5.06 20.36
N LEU A 415 36.61 5.33 21.66
CA LEU A 415 35.58 6.09 22.36
C LEU A 415 35.90 7.58 22.22
N ALA A 416 35.08 8.28 21.46
CA ALA A 416 35.15 9.72 21.32
C ALA A 416 34.32 10.39 22.42
N LEU A 417 34.94 11.31 23.16
CA LEU A 417 34.32 12.13 24.20
C LEU A 417 34.53 13.59 23.85
N GLU A 418 33.43 14.32 23.65
CA GLU A 418 33.45 15.74 23.33
C GLU A 418 33.03 16.55 24.57
N PHE A 419 33.93 17.41 25.02
CA PHE A 419 33.76 18.19 26.22
C PHE A 419 33.71 19.68 25.91
N GLU A 420 32.84 20.40 26.60
CA GLU A 420 32.77 21.85 26.54
C GLU A 420 33.49 22.49 27.73
N ARG A 421 34.36 23.48 27.47
CA ARG A 421 34.91 24.37 28.51
C ARG A 421 34.74 25.83 28.13
N THR A 422 34.42 26.68 29.10
CA THR A 422 34.28 28.14 28.89
C THR A 422 35.49 28.89 29.44
N LYS A 423 36.00 29.86 28.67
CA LYS A 423 37.08 30.75 29.09
C LYS A 423 36.55 31.82 30.05
N THR A 424 37.19 31.99 31.21
CA THR A 424 36.89 33.09 32.15
C THR A 424 38.00 34.14 32.14
N SER A 425 37.76 35.28 32.80
CA SER A 425 38.77 36.34 33.01
C SER A 425 40.06 35.86 33.68
N THR A 426 40.04 34.76 34.44
CA THR A 426 41.22 34.17 35.09
C THR A 426 41.90 33.06 34.27
N GLY A 427 41.45 32.81 33.03
CA GLY A 427 41.84 31.67 32.19
C GLY A 427 40.67 30.71 32.00
N PHE A 428 40.91 29.53 31.41
CA PHE A 428 39.89 28.48 31.42
C PHE A 428 39.63 28.08 32.86
N THR A 429 38.40 28.23 33.35
CA THR A 429 38.05 27.68 34.65
C THR A 429 38.13 26.16 34.56
N PHE A 430 38.74 25.53 35.56
CA PHE A 430 38.61 24.09 35.83
C PHE A 430 37.19 23.74 36.33
N SER A 431 36.15 24.43 35.84
CA SER A 431 34.79 23.91 35.98
C SER A 431 34.76 22.59 35.23
N GLU A 432 34.33 21.52 35.90
CA GLU A 432 34.26 20.17 35.34
C GLU A 432 33.73 20.23 33.90
N PRO A 433 34.55 19.86 32.90
CA PRO A 433 34.14 19.97 31.52
C PRO A 433 32.86 19.15 31.32
N ILE A 434 31.86 19.75 30.68
CA ILE A 434 30.55 19.10 30.50
C ILE A 434 30.66 18.20 29.28
N LEU A 435 30.37 16.91 29.45
CA LEU A 435 30.24 15.99 28.33
C LEU A 435 29.06 16.43 27.47
N THR A 436 29.34 16.89 26.25
CA THR A 436 28.32 17.32 25.29
C THR A 436 27.88 16.15 24.41
N ARG A 437 28.83 15.27 24.06
CA ARG A 437 28.60 14.13 23.18
C ARG A 437 29.61 13.03 23.47
N TRP A 438 29.18 11.79 23.31
CA TRP A 438 30.09 10.66 23.19
C TRP A 438 29.64 9.72 22.07
N GLY A 439 30.57 8.95 21.52
CA GLY A 439 30.26 7.98 20.48
C GLY A 439 31.43 7.07 20.15
N LEU A 440 31.15 6.02 19.37
CA LEU A 440 32.17 5.12 18.85
C LEU A 440 32.64 5.64 17.49
N ALA A 441 33.94 5.82 17.32
CA ALA A 441 34.54 6.13 16.04
C ALA A 441 35.14 4.86 15.42
N ARG A 442 34.67 4.48 14.22
CA ARG A 442 35.23 3.39 13.40
C ARG A 442 36.09 3.99 12.29
N ARG A 443 37.28 3.43 12.04
CA ARG A 443 38.16 3.82 10.92
C ARG A 443 38.61 2.60 10.11
N SER A 444 38.32 2.58 8.81
CA SER A 444 38.57 1.47 7.89
C SER A 444 39.82 1.69 7.01
N GLY A 445 40.58 0.61 6.76
CA GLY A 445 41.56 0.48 5.66
C GLY A 445 43.05 0.59 6.06
N SER A 446 43.94 -0.04 5.27
CA SER A 446 45.40 -0.24 5.49
C SER A 446 46.29 1.01 5.66
N ARG A 447 45.71 2.22 5.77
CA ARG A 447 46.37 3.47 6.17
C ARG A 447 45.82 4.07 7.48
N ALA A 448 44.87 3.39 8.15
CA ALA A 448 43.97 3.94 9.15
C ALA A 448 44.55 4.11 10.58
N LEU A 449 45.82 3.80 10.81
CA LEU A 449 46.49 4.18 12.06
C LEU A 449 47.35 5.44 11.92
N SER A 450 47.22 6.18 10.81
CA SER A 450 47.64 7.59 10.81
C SER A 450 46.61 8.40 11.62
N PRO A 451 47.02 9.12 12.68
CA PRO A 451 46.17 10.04 13.42
C PRO A 451 45.52 11.08 12.48
N PRO A 452 44.46 11.79 12.91
CA PRO A 452 43.99 12.98 12.20
C PRO A 452 45.17 13.93 12.00
N THR A 453 45.64 14.05 10.75
CA THR A 453 46.69 15.01 10.42
C THR A 453 46.05 16.36 10.19
N GLN A 454 46.08 17.20 11.23
CA GLN A 454 47.08 18.27 11.25
C GLN A 454 47.83 18.14 12.59
N GLY A 455 48.70 17.15 12.77
CA GLY A 455 50.05 17.26 12.22
C GLY A 455 51.06 16.39 12.96
N THR A 456 50.74 15.13 13.26
CA THR A 456 51.73 14.17 13.74
C THR A 456 51.50 12.77 13.13
N SER A 457 52.60 12.15 12.69
CA SER A 457 52.60 11.05 11.73
C SER A 457 53.09 9.71 12.31
N SER A 458 52.75 9.39 13.56
CA SER A 458 53.00 8.04 14.08
C SER A 458 52.12 7.68 15.28
N LEU A 459 51.71 6.41 15.36
CA LEU A 459 51.16 5.76 16.57
C LEU A 459 52.02 5.98 17.83
N LEU A 460 53.32 6.25 17.65
CA LEU A 460 54.31 6.38 18.71
C LEU A 460 54.16 7.65 19.56
N GLU A 461 53.32 8.62 19.16
CA GLU A 461 53.05 9.83 19.98
C GLU A 461 51.80 9.72 20.87
N ILE A 462 51.09 8.58 20.83
CA ILE A 462 50.03 8.29 21.79
C ILE A 462 50.73 7.75 23.04
N GLU A 463 51.21 8.59 23.94
CA GLU A 463 51.98 8.11 25.09
C GLU A 463 51.11 7.28 26.08
N ASP A 464 49.78 7.52 26.17
CA ASP A 464 48.95 6.95 27.27
C ASP A 464 47.53 6.46 26.87
N GLN A 465 47.31 5.91 25.67
CA GLN A 465 46.01 5.33 25.22
C GLN A 465 44.82 6.31 25.09
N VAL A 466 44.99 7.54 25.55
CA VAL A 466 44.04 8.65 25.42
C VAL A 466 44.67 9.71 24.53
N TRP A 467 43.98 10.04 23.45
CA TRP A 467 44.37 11.13 22.57
C TRP A 467 43.50 12.33 22.82
N ARG A 468 44.11 13.48 23.11
CA ARG A 468 43.41 14.75 23.28
C ARG A 468 43.63 15.61 22.03
N GLU A 469 42.56 15.87 21.31
CA GLU A 469 42.52 16.85 20.23
C GLU A 469 41.89 18.13 20.76
N GLU A 470 42.73 19.16 20.88
CA GLU A 470 42.21 20.52 20.93
C GLU A 470 41.83 20.87 19.49
N LEU A 471 40.53 20.96 19.20
CA LEU A 471 40.08 21.38 17.89
C LEU A 471 40.71 22.76 17.59
N PRO A 472 41.28 22.95 16.39
CA PRO A 472 41.91 24.21 16.03
C PRO A 472 40.89 25.32 16.27
N GLN A 473 41.29 26.28 17.12
CA GLN A 473 40.52 27.50 17.34
C GLN A 473 40.11 28.06 15.98
N SER A 474 38.92 28.63 15.88
CA SER A 474 38.69 29.62 14.82
C SER A 474 39.88 30.58 14.82
N ASP A 475 40.39 30.99 13.66
CA ASP A 475 41.62 31.82 13.48
C ASP A 475 41.64 33.17 14.26
N ASP A 476 40.70 33.42 15.15
CA ASP A 476 40.59 34.57 16.02
C ASP A 476 41.54 34.44 17.25
N PRO A 477 42.65 35.19 17.30
CA PRO A 477 43.69 35.05 18.32
C PRO A 477 43.28 35.61 19.70
N GLU A 478 42.11 36.25 19.82
CA GLU A 478 41.64 36.89 21.04
C GLU A 478 40.32 36.29 21.54
N LEU A 479 40.34 35.05 22.04
CA LEU A 479 39.15 34.53 22.74
C LEU A 479 38.77 35.46 23.91
N GLY A 480 37.56 35.99 23.86
CA GLY A 480 36.97 36.77 24.93
C GLY A 480 36.67 35.93 26.17
N GLU A 481 36.47 36.60 27.29
CA GLU A 481 35.79 35.98 28.44
C GLU A 481 34.38 35.56 28.00
N GLY A 482 34.04 34.29 28.18
CA GLY A 482 32.77 33.70 27.75
C GLY A 482 32.85 32.78 26.54
N ASP A 483 34.00 32.68 25.86
CA ASP A 483 34.12 31.80 24.69
C ASP A 483 34.22 30.32 25.08
N THR A 484 33.53 29.49 24.31
CA THR A 484 33.50 28.04 24.44
C THR A 484 34.61 27.39 23.60
N GLN A 485 35.34 26.45 24.20
CA GLN A 485 36.22 25.52 23.50
C GLN A 485 35.70 24.08 23.64
N PHE A 486 35.81 23.33 22.55
CA PHE A 486 35.54 21.90 22.52
C PHE A 486 36.84 21.12 22.63
N LEU A 487 36.88 20.17 23.56
CA LEU A 487 37.98 19.22 23.74
C LEU A 487 37.49 17.85 23.30
N ASN A 488 38.17 17.25 22.33
CA ASN A 488 37.89 15.89 21.89
C ASN A 488 38.90 14.94 22.53
N TYR A 489 38.42 13.94 23.24
CA TYR A 489 39.23 12.82 23.69
C TYR A 489 38.87 11.59 22.88
N LEU A 490 39.86 10.91 22.32
CA LEU A 490 39.72 9.58 21.76
C LEU A 490 40.42 8.59 22.69
N VAL A 491 39.64 7.75 23.35
CA VAL A 491 40.16 6.65 24.17
C VAL A 491 40.26 5.41 23.28
N TRP A 492 41.43 4.79 23.23
CA TRP A 492 41.64 3.55 22.50
C TRP A 492 40.80 2.40 23.09
N LEU A 493 40.07 1.68 22.24
CA LEU A 493 39.32 0.50 22.66
C LEU A 493 39.87 -0.80 22.06
N GLY A 494 40.40 -0.76 20.84
CA GLY A 494 41.00 -1.94 20.20
C GLY A 494 40.93 -1.91 18.68
N ILE A 495 41.42 -2.98 18.07
CA ILE A 495 41.22 -3.29 16.64
C ILE A 495 40.35 -4.54 16.48
N ASN A 496 39.56 -4.58 15.41
CA ASN A 496 38.91 -5.80 14.95
C ASN A 496 39.75 -6.41 13.81
N VAL A 497 40.12 -7.68 13.97
CA VAL A 497 40.90 -8.47 13.01
C VAL A 497 40.14 -9.69 12.45
N GLY A 498 38.84 -9.79 12.75
CA GLY A 498 38.06 -10.97 12.40
C GLY A 498 37.80 -11.08 10.90
N GLU A 499 37.60 -12.33 10.47
CA GLU A 499 37.43 -12.68 9.07
C GLU A 499 36.08 -12.20 8.52
N GLU A 500 35.98 -12.13 7.18
CA GLU A 500 34.72 -11.88 6.50
C GLU A 500 33.79 -13.10 6.64
N VAL A 501 32.72 -12.94 7.41
CA VAL A 501 31.63 -13.90 7.54
C VAL A 501 30.55 -13.58 6.52
N GLU A 502 30.18 -14.59 5.75
CA GLU A 502 29.05 -14.49 4.84
C GLU A 502 27.74 -14.45 5.65
N ILE A 503 26.95 -13.38 5.50
CA ILE A 503 25.58 -13.38 6.01
C ILE A 503 24.85 -14.52 5.30
N ARG A 504 24.23 -15.36 6.11
CA ARG A 504 23.39 -16.45 5.62
C ARG A 504 22.35 -15.92 4.63
N ASN A 505 22.22 -16.62 3.51
CA ASN A 505 21.26 -16.26 2.48
C ASN A 505 19.94 -17.04 2.73
N PRO A 506 18.83 -16.39 3.12
CA PRO A 506 17.56 -17.09 3.35
C PRO A 506 16.91 -17.60 2.06
N TYR A 507 17.37 -17.11 0.91
CA TYR A 507 16.96 -17.55 -0.42
C TYR A 507 17.75 -18.79 -0.85
N ASN A 508 17.67 -19.85 -0.05
CA ASN A 508 18.48 -21.06 -0.19
C ASN A 508 17.96 -22.02 -1.28
N PHE A 509 17.64 -21.46 -2.44
CA PHE A 509 17.17 -22.17 -3.63
C PHE A 509 18.17 -22.05 -4.77
N ASP A 510 18.18 -23.06 -5.64
CA ASP A 510 19.01 -23.04 -6.84
C ASP A 510 18.32 -22.29 -8.01
N ALA A 511 19.06 -22.11 -9.10
CA ALA A 511 18.54 -21.43 -10.29
C ALA A 511 17.41 -22.21 -10.99
N GLU A 512 17.33 -23.53 -10.80
CA GLU A 512 16.24 -24.35 -11.37
C GLU A 512 14.95 -24.13 -10.58
N GLU A 513 15.04 -24.06 -9.26
CA GLU A 513 13.93 -23.80 -8.34
C GLU A 513 13.39 -22.38 -8.43
N ARG A 514 14.27 -21.41 -8.77
CA ARG A 514 13.91 -20.00 -8.98
C ARG A 514 12.78 -19.82 -9.99
N GLY A 515 12.74 -20.64 -11.05
CA GLY A 515 11.68 -20.60 -12.05
C GLY A 515 10.33 -21.12 -11.57
N GLY A 516 10.29 -21.86 -10.45
CA GLY A 516 9.07 -22.38 -9.84
C GLY A 516 8.56 -21.56 -8.65
N MET A 517 9.12 -20.36 -8.45
CA MET A 517 8.74 -19.48 -7.35
C MET A 517 7.55 -18.60 -7.70
N PRO A 518 6.72 -18.24 -6.71
CA PRO A 518 5.61 -17.34 -6.95
C PRO A 518 6.11 -16.01 -7.49
N GLY A 519 5.60 -15.64 -8.65
CA GLY A 519 5.82 -14.33 -9.26
C GLY A 519 4.68 -13.37 -8.93
N PRO A 520 4.89 -12.05 -9.14
CA PRO A 520 3.79 -11.09 -9.07
C PRO A 520 2.84 -11.31 -10.26
N LEU A 521 1.54 -11.10 -10.06
CA LEU A 521 0.62 -11.04 -11.21
C LEU A 521 0.69 -9.65 -11.84
N ASN A 522 0.75 -9.59 -13.16
CA ASN A 522 0.72 -8.36 -13.95
C ASN A 522 -0.29 -8.49 -15.09
N PHE A 523 -0.72 -7.37 -15.66
CA PHE A 523 -1.38 -7.40 -16.97
C PHE A 523 -0.38 -7.78 -18.06
N THR A 524 -0.86 -8.44 -19.10
CA THR A 524 -0.04 -8.75 -20.29
C THR A 524 0.29 -7.44 -21.01
N VAL A 525 1.47 -6.87 -20.79
CA VAL A 525 1.84 -5.51 -21.25
C VAL A 525 1.64 -5.32 -22.76
N ASP A 526 1.92 -6.35 -23.56
CA ASP A 526 1.76 -6.30 -25.02
C ASP A 526 0.30 -6.21 -25.47
N GLU A 527 -0.63 -6.70 -24.66
CA GLU A 527 -2.07 -6.69 -24.92
C GLU A 527 -2.78 -5.56 -24.15
N PHE A 528 -2.13 -5.03 -23.12
CA PHE A 528 -2.74 -4.17 -22.12
C PHE A 528 -1.84 -2.97 -21.76
N SER A 529 -1.41 -2.24 -22.79
CA SER A 529 -0.58 -1.04 -22.63
C SER A 529 -1.45 0.21 -22.43
N PRO A 530 -1.13 1.09 -21.45
CA PRO A 530 -1.83 2.36 -21.26
C PRO A 530 -1.75 3.31 -22.47
N GLU A 531 -0.81 3.07 -23.40
CA GLU A 531 -0.70 3.84 -24.64
C GLU A 531 -1.71 3.39 -25.71
N SER A 532 -2.30 2.20 -25.57
CA SER A 532 -3.34 1.71 -26.47
C SER A 532 -4.72 2.18 -26.00
N SER A 533 -5.49 2.77 -26.92
CA SER A 533 -6.92 3.04 -26.70
C SER A 533 -7.66 1.77 -26.25
N ASP A 534 -7.27 0.64 -26.82
CA ASP A 534 -7.93 -0.66 -26.68
C ASP A 534 -7.83 -1.19 -25.24
N SER A 535 -6.81 -0.80 -24.47
CA SER A 535 -6.67 -1.18 -23.06
C SER A 535 -7.73 -0.54 -22.16
N TYR A 536 -8.15 0.68 -22.47
CA TYR A 536 -9.25 1.33 -21.74
C TYR A 536 -10.59 0.68 -22.07
N ASP A 537 -10.74 0.20 -23.31
CA ASP A 537 -11.95 -0.47 -23.77
C ASP A 537 -12.09 -1.84 -23.11
N ALA A 538 -10.99 -2.56 -22.91
CA ALA A 538 -10.99 -3.85 -22.24
C ALA A 538 -11.49 -3.83 -20.78
N LEU A 539 -11.51 -2.66 -20.14
CA LEU A 539 -12.05 -2.46 -18.79
C LEU A 539 -13.45 -1.82 -18.77
N LYS A 540 -14.10 -1.72 -19.93
CA LYS A 540 -15.50 -1.33 -20.01
C LYS A 540 -16.39 -2.51 -19.68
N ILE A 541 -17.51 -2.17 -19.06
CA ILE A 541 -18.50 -3.10 -18.58
C ILE A 541 -19.88 -2.57 -18.94
N PHE A 542 -20.65 -3.39 -19.62
CA PHE A 542 -21.98 -3.05 -20.09
C PHE A 542 -23.04 -3.73 -19.24
N GLY A 543 -23.75 -2.93 -18.45
CA GLY A 543 -24.90 -3.34 -17.66
C GLY A 543 -26.18 -3.27 -18.47
N ILE A 544 -26.87 -4.38 -18.58
CA ILE A 544 -28.17 -4.48 -19.24
C ILE A 544 -29.20 -4.85 -18.19
N ALA A 545 -30.34 -4.17 -18.18
CA ALA A 545 -31.46 -4.56 -17.35
C ALA A 545 -32.72 -4.65 -18.18
N HIS A 546 -33.55 -5.64 -17.89
CA HIS A 546 -34.84 -5.79 -18.54
C HIS A 546 -35.95 -6.06 -17.53
N GLN A 547 -37.17 -5.64 -17.86
CA GLN A 547 -38.36 -6.01 -17.11
C GLN A 547 -39.61 -6.09 -17.99
N PRO A 548 -40.66 -6.81 -17.58
CA PRO A 548 -41.90 -6.90 -18.34
C PRO A 548 -42.57 -5.53 -18.49
N LYS A 549 -42.89 -5.17 -19.73
CA LYS A 549 -43.56 -3.91 -20.07
C LYS A 549 -45.03 -3.88 -19.69
N ALA A 550 -45.64 -5.05 -19.45
CA ALA A 550 -47.09 -5.21 -19.28
C ALA A 550 -47.69 -4.16 -18.33
N ALA A 551 -48.61 -3.36 -18.86
CA ALA A 551 -49.41 -2.44 -18.07
C ALA A 551 -50.34 -3.25 -17.17
N ARG A 552 -50.51 -2.80 -15.92
CA ARG A 552 -51.36 -3.49 -14.94
C ARG A 552 -52.84 -3.48 -15.37
N PHE A 553 -53.25 -2.46 -16.12
CA PHE A 553 -54.60 -2.35 -16.68
C PHE A 553 -54.53 -2.25 -18.20
N TRP A 554 -55.36 -3.02 -18.92
CA TRP A 554 -55.44 -3.00 -20.39
C TRP A 554 -54.11 -3.25 -21.14
N PRO A 555 -53.34 -4.31 -20.82
CA PRO A 555 -52.06 -4.60 -21.46
C PRO A 555 -52.15 -4.62 -22.99
N GLU A 556 -53.22 -5.20 -23.57
CA GLU A 556 -53.48 -5.26 -25.02
C GLU A 556 -53.43 -3.91 -25.75
N LYS A 557 -53.76 -2.79 -25.07
CA LYS A 557 -53.70 -1.45 -25.69
C LYS A 557 -52.32 -0.81 -25.60
N PHE A 558 -51.47 -1.29 -24.70
CA PHE A 558 -50.11 -0.79 -24.47
C PHE A 558 -49.01 -1.73 -25.01
N ASP A 559 -49.40 -2.95 -25.41
CA ASP A 559 -48.61 -3.95 -26.15
C ASP A 559 -48.61 -3.71 -27.66
N GLY A 560 -49.04 -2.54 -28.14
CA GLY A 560 -49.06 -2.22 -29.57
C GLY A 560 -47.73 -2.57 -30.26
N GLU A 561 -47.82 -3.03 -31.51
CA GLU A 561 -46.85 -3.67 -32.46
C GLU A 561 -45.33 -3.44 -32.31
N ARG A 562 -44.81 -3.29 -31.09
CA ARG A 562 -43.39 -3.22 -30.82
C ARG A 562 -42.84 -4.63 -30.90
N PRO A 563 -41.63 -4.79 -31.47
CA PRO A 563 -41.01 -6.09 -31.61
C PRO A 563 -40.77 -6.78 -30.25
N ASP A 564 -40.57 -6.01 -29.16
CA ASP A 564 -40.27 -6.54 -27.83
C ASP A 564 -41.35 -6.31 -26.76
N SER A 565 -41.61 -7.37 -25.99
CA SER A 565 -42.50 -7.38 -24.82
C SER A 565 -41.83 -6.87 -23.54
N LYS A 566 -40.51 -6.65 -23.58
CA LYS A 566 -39.68 -6.22 -22.45
C LYS A 566 -39.29 -4.76 -22.58
N MET A 567 -39.13 -4.10 -21.44
CA MET A 567 -38.49 -2.80 -21.33
C MET A 567 -37.03 -3.05 -20.99
N VAL A 568 -36.13 -2.64 -21.89
CA VAL A 568 -34.67 -2.77 -21.74
C VAL A 568 -34.08 -1.41 -21.40
N ALA A 569 -33.08 -1.40 -20.53
CA ALA A 569 -32.21 -0.27 -20.26
C ALA A 569 -30.75 -0.71 -20.26
N LEU A 570 -29.87 0.23 -20.59
CA LEU A 570 -28.46 0.00 -20.81
C LEU A 570 -27.67 1.02 -19.98
N ALA A 571 -26.51 0.61 -19.51
CA ALA A 571 -25.56 1.46 -18.81
C ALA A 571 -24.14 0.94 -19.04
N GLN A 572 -23.16 1.84 -19.04
CA GLN A 572 -21.75 1.49 -19.13
C GLN A 572 -21.02 1.95 -17.86
N ALA A 573 -20.12 1.11 -17.38
CA ALA A 573 -19.13 1.49 -16.39
C ALA A 573 -17.73 1.23 -16.94
N GLN A 574 -16.79 2.08 -16.54
CA GLN A 574 -15.38 1.94 -16.86
C GLN A 574 -14.60 1.71 -15.57
N VAL A 575 -13.74 0.70 -15.58
CA VAL A 575 -12.74 0.47 -14.53
C VAL A 575 -11.44 1.15 -14.92
N PHE A 576 -10.84 1.90 -14.01
CA PHE A 576 -9.64 2.69 -14.28
C PHE A 576 -8.80 2.89 -13.03
N ASN A 577 -7.51 3.12 -13.21
CA ASN A 577 -6.58 3.59 -12.19
C ASN A 577 -5.93 4.90 -12.68
N ASN A 578 -5.99 5.93 -11.85
CA ASN A 578 -5.50 7.28 -12.18
C ASN A 578 -4.02 7.49 -11.82
N HIS A 579 -3.36 6.48 -11.26
CA HIS A 579 -1.96 6.57 -10.84
C HIS A 579 -1.03 5.72 -11.69
N SER A 580 -1.42 4.47 -11.96
CA SER A 580 -0.65 3.57 -12.81
C SER A 580 -1.52 2.45 -13.38
N TRP A 581 -1.10 1.92 -14.52
CA TRP A 581 -1.81 0.85 -15.23
C TRP A 581 -1.18 -0.51 -14.90
N ASP A 582 -1.05 -0.80 -13.61
CA ASP A 582 -0.38 -2.00 -13.10
C ASP A 582 -1.21 -2.70 -12.00
N LEU A 583 -0.74 -3.88 -11.59
CA LEU A 583 -1.26 -4.63 -10.46
C LEU A 583 -0.32 -4.51 -9.25
N TRP A 584 0.18 -3.32 -8.97
CA TRP A 584 0.99 -2.98 -7.79
C TRP A 584 0.41 -1.80 -7.03
N THR A 585 -0.29 -0.90 -7.74
CA THR A 585 -0.95 0.27 -7.17
C THR A 585 -2.43 -0.03 -6.91
N ALA A 586 -2.81 -0.12 -5.64
CA ALA A 586 -4.17 -0.40 -5.20
C ALA A 586 -5.11 0.83 -5.27
N MET A 587 -5.19 1.49 -6.45
CA MET A 587 -6.02 2.67 -6.70
C MET A 587 -6.96 2.49 -7.90
N TRP A 588 -7.38 1.26 -8.14
CA TRP A 588 -8.40 0.95 -9.12
C TRP A 588 -9.78 1.42 -8.63
N HIS A 589 -10.49 2.07 -9.54
CA HIS A 589 -11.79 2.68 -9.36
C HIS A 589 -12.75 2.24 -10.48
N ALA A 590 -14.05 2.49 -10.26
CA ALA A 590 -15.06 2.28 -11.28
C ALA A 590 -16.04 3.45 -11.28
N GLN A 591 -16.42 3.90 -12.47
CA GLN A 591 -17.37 4.99 -12.67
C GLN A 591 -18.33 4.66 -13.81
N LEU A 592 -19.54 5.23 -13.78
CA LEU A 592 -20.45 5.18 -14.92
C LEU A 592 -19.94 6.14 -16.00
N THR A 593 -19.98 5.70 -17.25
CA THR A 593 -19.63 6.51 -18.42
C THR A 593 -20.80 6.52 -19.40
N PRO A 594 -20.86 7.51 -20.31
CA PRO A 594 -21.70 7.37 -21.50
C PRO A 594 -21.39 6.06 -22.22
N ILE A 595 -22.41 5.47 -22.86
CA ILE A 595 -22.21 4.31 -23.73
C ILE A 595 -21.53 4.83 -24.99
N ASP A 596 -20.34 4.31 -25.25
CA ASP A 596 -19.61 4.51 -26.50
C ASP A 596 -19.47 3.15 -27.23
N ASP A 597 -19.04 3.21 -28.49
CA ASP A 597 -18.80 2.06 -29.36
C ASP A 597 -19.89 0.96 -29.31
N ILE A 598 -21.13 1.34 -29.61
CA ILE A 598 -22.24 0.37 -29.65
C ILE A 598 -22.02 -0.73 -30.68
N ASP A 599 -21.24 -0.46 -31.74
CA ASP A 599 -20.93 -1.42 -32.77
C ASP A 599 -20.06 -2.55 -32.22
N GLY A 600 -19.00 -2.24 -31.47
CA GLY A 600 -18.21 -3.27 -30.82
C GLY A 600 -18.97 -4.01 -29.72
N TRP A 601 -19.93 -3.37 -29.01
CA TRP A 601 -20.81 -4.10 -28.07
C TRP A 601 -21.74 -5.08 -28.78
N MET A 602 -22.27 -4.73 -29.95
CA MET A 602 -23.08 -5.63 -30.76
C MET A 602 -22.23 -6.78 -31.31
N GLU A 603 -21.00 -6.50 -31.75
CA GLU A 603 -20.06 -7.54 -32.20
C GLU A 603 -19.75 -8.51 -31.05
N ALA A 604 -19.42 -8.00 -29.86
CA ALA A 604 -19.18 -8.80 -28.66
C ALA A 604 -20.39 -9.65 -28.26
N LEU A 605 -21.62 -9.17 -28.50
CA LEU A 605 -22.86 -9.92 -28.25
C LEU A 605 -23.15 -11.00 -29.30
N GLU A 606 -22.71 -10.79 -30.53
CA GLU A 606 -22.84 -11.75 -31.64
C GLU A 606 -21.76 -12.84 -31.61
N GLU A 607 -20.67 -12.63 -30.86
CA GLU A 607 -19.65 -13.66 -30.67
C GLU A 607 -20.21 -14.90 -29.95
N PRO A 608 -20.00 -16.12 -30.49
CA PRO A 608 -20.49 -17.36 -29.88
C PRO A 608 -20.06 -17.56 -28.42
N GLN A 609 -18.91 -16.99 -28.04
CA GLN A 609 -18.36 -17.07 -26.69
C GLN A 609 -19.19 -16.32 -25.64
N ALA A 610 -19.93 -15.28 -26.04
CA ALA A 610 -20.81 -14.55 -25.13
C ALA A 610 -21.87 -15.47 -24.53
N LEU A 611 -22.46 -16.37 -25.32
CA LEU A 611 -23.42 -17.37 -24.83
C LEU A 611 -22.76 -18.38 -23.88
N GLU A 612 -21.54 -18.82 -24.19
CA GLU A 612 -20.82 -19.79 -23.34
C GLU A 612 -20.50 -19.22 -21.96
N GLN A 613 -20.21 -17.92 -21.89
CA GLN A 613 -19.88 -17.21 -20.66
C GLN A 613 -21.11 -16.81 -19.83
N MET A 614 -22.31 -16.89 -20.41
CA MET A 614 -23.56 -16.50 -19.77
C MET A 614 -24.58 -17.64 -19.80
N PRO A 615 -24.29 -18.80 -19.19
CA PRO A 615 -25.15 -19.98 -19.26
C PRO A 615 -26.53 -19.80 -18.62
N TRP A 616 -26.77 -18.69 -17.92
CA TRP A 616 -28.06 -18.33 -17.33
C TRP A 616 -28.93 -17.45 -18.22
N ILE A 617 -28.45 -16.99 -19.38
CA ILE A 617 -29.26 -16.24 -20.34
C ILE A 617 -29.83 -17.20 -21.38
N GLU A 618 -31.15 -17.12 -21.55
CA GLU A 618 -31.79 -17.81 -22.65
C GLU A 618 -31.42 -17.13 -23.98
N GLU A 619 -31.14 -17.92 -25.02
CA GLU A 619 -30.84 -17.41 -26.37
C GLU A 619 -31.91 -16.43 -26.88
N THR A 620 -33.16 -16.62 -26.48
CA THR A 620 -34.28 -15.71 -26.75
C THR A 620 -34.09 -14.32 -26.14
N ASP A 621 -33.52 -14.22 -24.94
CA ASP A 621 -33.26 -12.96 -24.26
C ASP A 621 -32.07 -12.24 -24.87
N LEU A 622 -31.02 -12.98 -25.26
CA LEU A 622 -29.90 -12.42 -26.00
C LEU A 622 -30.37 -11.84 -27.35
N ASN A 623 -31.15 -12.60 -28.11
CA ASN A 623 -31.72 -12.14 -29.38
C ASN A 623 -32.59 -10.88 -29.22
N ALA A 624 -33.37 -10.79 -28.13
CA ALA A 624 -34.16 -9.60 -27.84
C ALA A 624 -33.30 -8.38 -27.49
N ILE A 625 -32.21 -8.59 -26.74
CA ILE A 625 -31.23 -7.53 -26.44
C ILE A 625 -30.54 -7.06 -27.72
N THR A 626 -30.08 -7.97 -28.56
CA THR A 626 -29.44 -7.64 -29.84
C THR A 626 -30.41 -6.89 -30.76
N ALA A 627 -31.66 -7.35 -30.88
CA ALA A 627 -32.69 -6.66 -31.66
C ALA A 627 -32.98 -5.24 -31.11
N TYR A 628 -33.01 -5.09 -29.79
CA TYR A 628 -33.17 -3.80 -29.14
C TYR A 628 -32.01 -2.86 -29.48
N LEU A 629 -30.76 -3.31 -29.35
CA LEU A 629 -29.56 -2.54 -29.67
C LEU A 629 -29.53 -2.10 -31.13
N GLN A 630 -29.81 -3.01 -32.06
CA GLN A 630 -29.92 -2.71 -33.49
C GLN A 630 -31.01 -1.67 -33.79
N ALA A 631 -32.15 -1.73 -33.09
CA ALA A 631 -33.22 -0.76 -33.24
C ALA A 631 -32.88 0.62 -32.64
N THR A 632 -32.06 0.66 -31.59
CA THR A 632 -31.64 1.91 -30.94
C THR A 632 -30.42 2.56 -31.57
N LYS A 633 -29.59 1.81 -32.30
CA LYS A 633 -28.36 2.31 -32.91
C LYS A 633 -28.54 3.64 -33.67
N PRO A 634 -29.49 3.80 -34.61
CA PRO A 634 -29.64 5.06 -35.35
C PRO A 634 -29.95 6.27 -34.46
N LEU A 635 -30.59 6.05 -33.31
CA LEU A 635 -30.86 7.12 -32.35
C LEU A 635 -29.60 7.45 -31.53
N MET A 636 -28.80 6.45 -31.18
CA MET A 636 -27.54 6.64 -30.46
C MET A 636 -26.50 7.33 -31.33
N ASP A 637 -26.36 6.92 -32.60
CA ASP A 637 -25.51 7.59 -33.58
C ASP A 637 -25.86 9.09 -33.68
N LEU A 638 -27.16 9.41 -33.76
CA LEU A 638 -27.64 10.79 -33.78
C LEU A 638 -27.31 11.57 -32.49
N MET A 639 -27.34 10.90 -31.33
CA MET A 639 -27.01 11.54 -30.05
C MET A 639 -25.50 11.76 -29.88
N LEU A 640 -24.67 10.90 -30.47
CA LEU A 640 -23.21 11.00 -30.41
C LEU A 640 -22.63 11.97 -31.45
N GLU A 641 -23.34 12.24 -32.56
CA GLU A 641 -22.92 13.22 -33.56
C GLU A 641 -22.96 14.69 -33.06
N ASP A 642 -23.68 14.97 -31.98
CA ASP A 642 -23.89 16.32 -31.43
C ASP A 642 -22.89 16.71 -30.30
N GLU A 643 -21.99 15.81 -29.88
CA GLU A 643 -20.88 16.08 -28.93
C GLU A 643 -19.53 16.26 -29.65
#